data_AF-A0A0E3QJJ6-F1
#
_entry.id   AF-A0A0E3QJJ6-F1
#
_cell.length_a   1.000
_cell.length_b   1.000
_cell.length_c   1.000
_cell.angle_alpha   90.00
_cell.angle_beta   90.00
_cell.angle_gamma   90.00
#
_symmetry.space_group_name_H-M   'P 1'
#
loop_
_entity.id
_entity.type
_entity.pdbx_description
1 polymer ?
#
loop_
_entity_poly.entity_id
_entity_poly.type
_entity_poly.pdbx_seq_one_letter_code
_entity_poly.pdbx_strand_id
1 'polypeptide(L)'
;MIKSGIKNLRRISTKSIYLVFLTALVLSLGAVPGMAAEGCHYNSNLMGQVFAAAEADLGVVGPQNTLIITDIGSPAESYVFLDDFYSEFDNRNLLYTKNLLTVENSRNSPLWFAFFNKCDGNCTYVEVSYENESNISYKVTENINFDKLSKTNESRDAWSEKVNNLVFNGHEFAILTIANAWATGNLDYELMQCLELHNHFCPGVSSGYVLANWMEENYPLKDGVSYTVFSCPNWCKEDVFVKRWDVTPGTGGIWVSALTDNETEALGGSPAGIFVVKDKNAGTMKAVVLGFNFDVVNANCGAKDTDPGWVSKYLADLWLMDQKNWDTEGLVSVISVMDIDADTLSEMKLADNNPYVVLGLLNSTESTQSSAAEGRHRNSNLMGQVFAAAEADLGVVGPQNTLIITDIGSPAESYVFLDDFYSEFDNRNLLYTKNLLTVENSRNSPLWFSFFNKCDGNCTYVEVSYENESNISYKVTENINFDKLSKTNESRDAWSEKVNNSVFNGHEFAILTIANAWATGNLDYELMQCLGLHNHFCPGVSSGYALANWMEENYPLKDGVSYTVFSCPNWCKEDVFVKRWDVTPGTGGIWVSALTDNETEALGGSPAGIFVVKDKNAGTMKAVVLGFNFDVVNANCGAKDTDPGWVSKYLADLWLMDQKNWDTEGLISVISVMDIDADTLNEMKLADNNPYVVLGLLNSTETN
;
A
#
# COMPACT_ATOMS: atom_id res chain seq x y z
N MET A 1 -17.72 54.65 -56.62
CA MET A 1 -17.76 56.07 -56.19
C MET A 1 -18.17 56.07 -54.71
N ILE A 2 -17.26 56.41 -53.80
CA ILE A 2 -16.96 57.76 -53.27
C ILE A 2 -17.97 58.22 -52.19
N LYS A 3 -17.39 58.49 -51.02
CA LYS A 3 -17.93 59.01 -49.75
C LYS A 3 -19.01 60.10 -49.84
N SER A 4 -20.06 59.99 -49.03
CA SER A 4 -20.58 61.02 -48.10
C SER A 4 -21.83 60.45 -47.36
N GLY A 5 -22.24 60.91 -46.16
CA GLY A 5 -21.69 61.96 -45.31
C GLY A 5 -22.18 61.84 -43.84
N ILE A 6 -21.28 62.25 -42.95
CA ILE A 6 -21.37 62.30 -41.48
C ILE A 6 -22.57 63.14 -40.99
N LYS A 7 -23.28 62.70 -39.92
CA LYS A 7 -23.52 63.46 -38.65
C LYS A 7 -24.72 62.94 -37.82
N ASN A 8 -24.44 62.41 -36.62
CA ASN A 8 -24.72 63.12 -35.35
C ASN A 8 -24.31 62.30 -34.12
N LEU A 9 -23.10 62.57 -33.61
CA LEU A 9 -22.69 62.18 -32.26
C LEU A 9 -23.01 63.33 -31.30
N ARG A 10 -23.87 63.11 -30.31
CA ARG A 10 -23.90 63.91 -29.07
C ARG A 10 -23.39 63.05 -27.92
N ARG A 11 -22.39 63.59 -27.21
CA ARG A 11 -21.70 62.94 -26.09
C ARG A 11 -22.68 62.46 -25.02
N ILE A 12 -22.64 61.17 -24.71
CA ILE A 12 -22.91 60.64 -23.38
C ILE A 12 -21.54 60.40 -22.72
N SER A 13 -21.41 60.66 -21.42
CA SER A 13 -20.12 60.67 -20.73
C SER A 13 -19.49 59.29 -20.65
N THR A 14 -18.19 59.20 -20.96
CA THR A 14 -17.40 57.96 -20.99
C THR A 14 -17.44 57.19 -19.66
N LYS A 15 -17.62 57.87 -18.52
CA LYS A 15 -17.73 57.24 -17.19
C LYS A 15 -18.96 56.32 -17.03
N SER A 16 -20.05 56.58 -17.75
CA SER A 16 -21.26 55.74 -17.70
C SER A 16 -21.13 54.48 -18.55
N ILE A 17 -20.34 54.55 -19.62
CA ILE A 17 -20.10 53.42 -20.54
C ILE A 17 -19.14 52.42 -19.90
N TYR A 18 -18.06 52.88 -19.26
CA TYR A 18 -17.15 51.98 -18.55
C TYR A 18 -17.82 51.24 -17.39
N LEU A 19 -18.73 51.86 -16.65
CA LEU A 19 -19.42 51.16 -15.55
C LEU A 19 -20.31 50.03 -16.08
N VAL A 20 -21.06 50.28 -17.16
CA VAL A 20 -21.95 49.27 -17.78
C VAL A 20 -21.15 48.12 -18.42
N PHE A 21 -20.04 48.42 -19.12
CA PHE A 21 -19.17 47.37 -19.67
C PHE A 21 -18.41 46.59 -18.59
N LEU A 22 -18.04 47.22 -17.47
CA LEU A 22 -17.41 46.50 -16.36
C LEU A 22 -18.41 45.56 -15.66
N THR A 23 -19.65 46.00 -15.44
CA THR A 23 -20.71 45.09 -14.93
C THR A 23 -21.08 43.99 -15.91
N ALA A 24 -21.06 44.25 -17.22
CA ALA A 24 -21.30 43.22 -18.22
C ALA A 24 -20.17 42.18 -18.29
N LEU A 25 -18.91 42.61 -18.15
CA LEU A 25 -17.75 41.71 -18.14
C LEU A 25 -17.67 40.89 -16.84
N VAL A 26 -18.02 41.48 -15.70
CA VAL A 26 -18.10 40.78 -14.40
C VAL A 26 -19.27 39.79 -14.36
N LEU A 27 -20.38 40.09 -15.05
CA LEU A 27 -21.51 39.15 -15.21
C LEU A 27 -21.30 38.11 -16.33
N SER A 28 -20.30 38.28 -17.20
CA SER A 28 -19.84 37.24 -18.15
C SER A 28 -18.61 36.45 -17.66
N LEU A 29 -18.17 36.70 -16.43
CA LEU A 29 -17.16 35.92 -15.70
C LEU A 29 -17.78 35.17 -14.50
N GLY A 30 -19.11 35.12 -14.42
CA GLY A 30 -19.83 34.31 -13.45
C GLY A 30 -19.78 32.83 -13.85
N ALA A 31 -19.22 32.00 -12.96
CA ALA A 31 -18.95 30.58 -13.17
C ALA A 31 -18.03 30.29 -14.37
N VAL A 32 -16.73 30.48 -14.16
CA VAL A 32 -15.78 29.41 -14.53
C VAL A 32 -16.10 28.27 -13.55
N PRO A 33 -16.60 27.11 -14.00
CA PRO A 33 -16.54 25.92 -13.16
C PRO A 33 -15.06 25.67 -12.87
N GLY A 34 -14.70 25.41 -11.61
CA GLY A 34 -13.40 24.78 -11.35
C GLY A 34 -13.29 23.55 -12.25
N MET A 35 -12.10 23.31 -12.81
CA MET A 35 -11.89 22.35 -13.92
C MET A 35 -12.31 20.93 -13.52
N ALA A 36 -13.59 20.62 -13.69
CA ALA A 36 -14.06 19.28 -13.95
C ALA A 36 -13.44 18.88 -15.30
N ALA A 37 -12.80 17.71 -15.33
CA ALA A 37 -12.10 17.22 -16.51
C ALA A 37 -12.97 17.32 -17.77
N GLU A 38 -12.44 17.93 -18.83
CA GLU A 38 -13.11 17.95 -20.13
C GLU A 38 -13.04 16.57 -20.78
N GLY A 39 -14.05 15.74 -20.50
CA GLY A 39 -14.62 14.88 -21.54
C GLY A 39 -14.11 13.45 -21.71
N CYS A 40 -13.81 12.72 -20.65
CA CYS A 40 -13.96 11.25 -20.66
C CYS A 40 -15.43 10.90 -20.35
N HIS A 41 -16.16 10.41 -21.36
CA HIS A 41 -17.53 9.91 -21.20
C HIS A 41 -17.48 8.49 -20.59
N TYR A 42 -17.18 8.39 -19.31
CA TYR A 42 -17.27 7.12 -18.58
C TYR A 42 -18.67 6.52 -18.72
N ASN A 43 -18.74 5.27 -19.16
CA ASN A 43 -19.99 4.53 -19.24
C ASN A 43 -20.37 4.07 -17.82
N SER A 44 -21.30 4.78 -17.17
CA SER A 44 -21.84 4.50 -15.81
C SER A 44 -22.70 3.23 -15.73
N ASN A 45 -22.39 2.24 -16.56
CA ASN A 45 -22.94 0.90 -16.61
C ASN A 45 -21.88 -0.10 -17.08
N LEU A 46 -20.58 0.25 -17.03
CA LEU A 46 -19.49 -0.67 -17.37
C LEU A 46 -19.45 -1.83 -16.37
N MET A 47 -19.55 -1.55 -15.07
CA MET A 47 -19.56 -2.60 -14.03
C MET A 47 -20.77 -3.53 -14.20
N GLY A 48 -21.97 -3.01 -14.43
CA GLY A 48 -23.15 -3.82 -14.76
C GLY A 48 -22.97 -4.71 -16.00
N GLN A 49 -22.22 -4.25 -17.02
CA GLN A 49 -21.83 -5.07 -18.17
C GLN A 49 -20.81 -6.16 -17.82
N VAL A 50 -19.82 -5.86 -16.97
CA VAL A 50 -18.81 -6.83 -16.50
C VAL A 50 -19.49 -7.97 -15.73
N PHE A 51 -20.34 -7.65 -14.74
CA PHE A 51 -21.11 -8.66 -14.01
C PHE A 51 -22.03 -9.46 -14.94
N ALA A 52 -22.80 -8.80 -15.83
CA ALA A 52 -23.66 -9.49 -16.79
C ALA A 52 -22.89 -10.40 -17.77
N ALA A 53 -21.66 -10.04 -18.13
CA ALA A 53 -20.79 -10.82 -19.01
C ALA A 53 -20.24 -12.09 -18.33
N ALA A 54 -20.02 -12.04 -17.00
CA ALA A 54 -19.73 -13.22 -16.19
C ALA A 54 -20.98 -14.08 -15.97
N GLU A 55 -22.13 -13.46 -15.67
CA GLU A 55 -23.40 -14.17 -15.46
C GLU A 55 -23.90 -14.93 -16.69
N ALA A 56 -23.57 -14.43 -17.90
CA ALA A 56 -23.86 -15.10 -19.16
C ALA A 56 -23.12 -16.44 -19.33
N ASP A 57 -21.95 -16.60 -18.71
CA ASP A 57 -21.09 -17.78 -18.85
C ASP A 57 -21.18 -18.71 -17.62
N LEU A 58 -21.32 -18.15 -16.42
CA LEU A 58 -21.31 -18.88 -15.13
C LEU A 58 -22.71 -19.14 -14.55
N GLY A 59 -23.74 -18.49 -15.07
CA GLY A 59 -25.05 -18.39 -14.42
C GLY A 59 -25.05 -17.34 -13.31
N VAL A 60 -25.99 -17.43 -12.36
CA VAL A 60 -26.16 -16.41 -11.32
C VAL A 60 -24.90 -16.30 -10.44
N VAL A 61 -24.26 -15.13 -10.46
CA VAL A 61 -23.20 -14.75 -9.52
C VAL A 61 -23.83 -14.53 -8.15
N GLY A 62 -23.28 -15.15 -7.10
CA GLY A 62 -23.86 -15.07 -5.76
C GLY A 62 -23.01 -15.68 -4.65
N PRO A 63 -23.33 -15.36 -3.37
CA PRO A 63 -22.40 -15.48 -2.25
C PRO A 63 -21.95 -16.90 -1.91
N GLN A 64 -22.71 -17.93 -2.32
CA GLN A 64 -22.40 -19.31 -1.96
C GLN A 64 -21.17 -19.86 -2.69
N ASN A 65 -20.97 -19.48 -3.95
CA ASN A 65 -20.07 -20.19 -4.86
C ASN A 65 -19.14 -19.32 -5.70
N THR A 66 -19.33 -17.99 -5.71
CA THR A 66 -18.50 -17.08 -6.50
C THR A 66 -17.36 -16.46 -5.67
N LEU A 67 -16.15 -16.44 -6.21
CA LEU A 67 -15.10 -15.50 -5.83
C LEU A 67 -14.90 -14.51 -6.99
N ILE A 68 -14.71 -13.24 -6.67
CA ILE A 68 -14.28 -12.20 -7.59
C ILE A 68 -12.87 -11.79 -7.19
N ILE A 69 -11.93 -11.86 -8.13
CA ILE A 69 -10.58 -11.29 -7.98
C ILE A 69 -10.46 -10.15 -9.00
N THR A 70 -9.94 -8.99 -8.61
CA THR A 70 -9.84 -7.82 -9.49
C THR A 70 -8.77 -6.86 -8.97
N ASP A 71 -8.19 -6.04 -9.83
CA ASP A 71 -7.27 -4.96 -9.45
C ASP A 71 -7.93 -3.57 -9.41
N ILE A 72 -9.27 -3.50 -9.35
CA ILE A 72 -10.01 -2.23 -9.32
C ILE A 72 -9.55 -1.30 -8.19
N GLY A 73 -9.11 -0.10 -8.58
CA GLY A 73 -8.52 0.90 -7.69
C GLY A 73 -7.03 1.15 -7.96
N SER A 74 -6.27 0.12 -8.38
CA SER A 74 -4.81 0.20 -8.55
C SER A 74 -4.38 0.77 -9.92
N PRO A 75 -4.91 0.31 -11.08
CA PRO A 75 -4.69 0.99 -12.36
C PRO A 75 -5.14 2.45 -12.36
N ALA A 76 -4.41 3.30 -13.07
CA ALA A 76 -4.69 4.73 -13.19
C ALA A 76 -6.15 4.98 -13.55
N GLU A 77 -6.79 5.94 -12.86
CA GLU A 77 -8.20 6.32 -13.03
C GLU A 77 -9.25 5.21 -12.79
N SER A 78 -8.88 3.93 -12.56
CA SER A 78 -9.84 2.83 -12.35
C SER A 78 -10.78 3.05 -11.16
N TYR A 79 -10.35 3.86 -10.19
CA TYR A 79 -11.12 4.25 -9.02
C TYR A 79 -12.49 4.90 -9.34
N VAL A 80 -12.67 5.47 -10.55
CA VAL A 80 -13.97 6.03 -10.96
C VAL A 80 -15.09 4.97 -11.03
N PHE A 81 -14.73 3.68 -11.12
CA PHE A 81 -15.67 2.57 -11.17
C PHE A 81 -15.96 1.92 -9.81
N LEU A 82 -15.26 2.29 -8.73
CA LEU A 82 -15.40 1.63 -7.41
C LEU A 82 -16.83 1.74 -6.87
N ASP A 83 -17.42 2.95 -6.87
CA ASP A 83 -18.79 3.16 -6.37
C ASP A 83 -19.82 2.32 -7.18
N ASP A 84 -19.67 2.21 -8.51
CA ASP A 84 -20.52 1.39 -9.39
C ASP A 84 -20.27 -0.12 -9.19
N PHE A 85 -19.03 -0.53 -8.92
CA PHE A 85 -18.63 -1.92 -8.70
C PHE A 85 -19.21 -2.47 -7.41
N TYR A 86 -19.04 -1.76 -6.29
CA TYR A 86 -19.61 -2.17 -5.01
C TYR A 86 -21.14 -2.21 -5.06
N SER A 87 -21.79 -1.23 -5.69
CA SER A 87 -23.23 -1.28 -5.98
C SER A 87 -23.66 -2.58 -6.69
N GLU A 88 -22.96 -3.01 -7.75
CA GLU A 88 -23.28 -4.27 -8.45
C GLU A 88 -22.94 -5.52 -7.61
N PHE A 89 -21.95 -5.45 -6.72
CA PHE A 89 -21.56 -6.49 -5.78
C PHE A 89 -22.62 -6.71 -4.69
N ASP A 90 -23.05 -5.63 -4.02
CA ASP A 90 -24.00 -5.65 -2.91
C ASP A 90 -25.42 -6.01 -3.38
N ASN A 91 -25.82 -5.55 -4.56
CA ASN A 91 -27.08 -5.95 -5.19
C ASN A 91 -27.19 -7.47 -5.42
N ARG A 92 -26.06 -8.20 -5.46
CA ARG A 92 -25.99 -9.67 -5.55
C ARG A 92 -25.86 -10.36 -4.20
N ASN A 93 -25.88 -9.60 -3.10
CA ASN A 93 -25.68 -10.07 -1.73
C ASN A 93 -24.34 -10.81 -1.55
N LEU A 94 -23.31 -10.40 -2.30
CA LEU A 94 -21.95 -10.88 -2.11
C LEU A 94 -21.39 -10.31 -0.79
N LEU A 95 -20.46 -11.02 -0.17
CA LEU A 95 -19.86 -10.64 1.11
C LEU A 95 -18.38 -10.34 0.91
N TYR A 96 -17.91 -9.18 1.36
CA TYR A 96 -16.52 -8.73 1.18
C TYR A 96 -15.54 -9.82 1.62
N THR A 97 -15.72 -10.35 2.83
CA THR A 97 -14.83 -11.38 3.44
C THR A 97 -14.84 -12.75 2.75
N LYS A 98 -15.75 -13.00 1.81
CA LYS A 98 -15.95 -14.35 1.23
C LYS A 98 -15.99 -14.38 -0.29
N ASN A 99 -16.24 -13.25 -0.95
CA ASN A 99 -16.54 -13.19 -2.37
C ASN A 99 -15.71 -12.16 -3.13
N LEU A 100 -14.84 -11.39 -2.48
CA LEU A 100 -13.97 -10.40 -3.11
C LEU A 100 -12.52 -10.56 -2.67
N LEU A 101 -11.59 -10.37 -3.61
CA LEU A 101 -10.20 -10.00 -3.37
C LEU A 101 -9.82 -8.86 -4.33
N THR A 102 -9.46 -7.71 -3.78
CA THR A 102 -8.86 -6.61 -4.55
C THR A 102 -7.35 -6.71 -4.48
N VAL A 103 -6.69 -7.03 -5.59
CA VAL A 103 -5.23 -7.20 -5.67
C VAL A 103 -4.53 -5.93 -6.15
N GLU A 104 -3.37 -5.64 -5.59
CA GLU A 104 -2.48 -4.58 -6.03
C GLU A 104 -1.92 -4.89 -7.41
N ASN A 105 -1.73 -3.87 -8.24
CA ASN A 105 -1.13 -3.99 -9.55
C ASN A 105 -0.49 -2.66 -9.93
N SER A 106 0.50 -2.68 -10.82
CA SER A 106 1.12 -1.45 -11.32
C SER A 106 0.06 -0.51 -11.93
N ARG A 107 0.19 0.79 -11.66
CA ARG A 107 -0.72 1.85 -12.13
C ARG A 107 -0.95 1.88 -13.65
N ASN A 108 -0.03 1.32 -14.44
CA ASN A 108 -0.16 1.23 -15.91
C ASN A 108 -0.70 -0.12 -16.43
N SER A 109 -1.07 -1.04 -15.55
CA SER A 109 -1.70 -2.31 -15.91
C SER A 109 -3.15 -2.10 -16.40
N PRO A 110 -3.69 -2.99 -17.24
CA PRO A 110 -5.11 -2.93 -17.61
C PRO A 110 -5.99 -3.36 -16.42
N LEU A 111 -7.18 -2.74 -16.28
CA LEU A 111 -8.17 -3.14 -15.29
C LEU A 111 -8.84 -4.47 -15.67
N TRP A 112 -8.84 -5.43 -14.75
CA TRP A 112 -9.42 -6.77 -14.98
C TRP A 112 -10.24 -7.32 -13.81
N PHE A 113 -11.05 -8.33 -14.12
CA PHE A 113 -11.94 -9.04 -13.20
C PHE A 113 -11.94 -10.53 -13.54
N ALA A 114 -11.79 -11.38 -12.52
CA ALA A 114 -11.90 -12.84 -12.63
C ALA A 114 -13.03 -13.34 -11.71
N PHE A 115 -14.11 -13.83 -12.32
CA PHE A 115 -15.26 -14.41 -11.63
C PHE A 115 -15.11 -15.93 -11.61
N PHE A 116 -14.84 -16.53 -10.46
CA PHE A 116 -14.66 -17.98 -10.32
C PHE A 116 -15.86 -18.64 -9.63
N ASN A 117 -16.39 -19.72 -10.20
CA ASN A 117 -17.44 -20.55 -9.62
C ASN A 117 -16.87 -21.88 -9.10
N LYS A 118 -16.88 -22.09 -7.78
CA LYS A 118 -16.31 -23.31 -7.18
C LYS A 118 -17.10 -24.60 -7.46
N CYS A 119 -18.37 -24.53 -7.89
CA CYS A 119 -19.19 -25.72 -8.09
C CYS A 119 -18.80 -26.53 -9.33
N ASP A 120 -18.42 -25.85 -10.41
CA ASP A 120 -17.96 -26.47 -11.66
C ASP A 120 -16.48 -26.18 -11.95
N GLY A 121 -15.90 -25.19 -11.27
CA GLY A 121 -14.53 -24.73 -11.43
C GLY A 121 -14.32 -23.83 -12.65
N ASN A 122 -15.38 -23.27 -13.22
CA ASN A 122 -15.27 -22.30 -14.31
C ASN A 122 -14.88 -20.93 -13.77
N CYS A 123 -14.03 -20.23 -14.51
CA CYS A 123 -13.61 -18.86 -14.25
C CYS A 123 -13.81 -18.02 -15.52
N THR A 124 -14.56 -16.94 -15.42
CA THR A 124 -14.68 -15.93 -16.48
C THR A 124 -13.74 -14.78 -16.16
N TYR A 125 -12.73 -14.60 -17.00
CA TYR A 125 -11.81 -13.46 -16.98
C TYR A 125 -12.34 -12.39 -17.94
N VAL A 126 -12.34 -11.14 -17.47
CA VAL A 126 -12.83 -9.94 -18.19
C VAL A 126 -11.79 -8.85 -18.01
N GLU A 127 -11.34 -8.26 -19.10
CA GLU A 127 -10.52 -7.04 -19.10
C GLU A 127 -11.34 -5.88 -19.67
N VAL A 128 -11.11 -4.66 -19.20
CA VAL A 128 -11.80 -3.46 -19.67
C VAL A 128 -10.83 -2.38 -20.13
N SER A 129 -11.23 -1.65 -21.17
CA SER A 129 -10.59 -0.39 -21.58
C SER A 129 -11.49 0.77 -21.20
N TYR A 130 -10.90 1.92 -20.83
CA TYR A 130 -11.67 3.08 -20.37
C TYR A 130 -11.06 4.46 -20.65
N GLU A 131 -9.78 4.59 -21.03
CA GLU A 131 -9.13 5.87 -21.34
C GLU A 131 -9.85 6.69 -22.43
N ASN A 132 -10.41 6.03 -23.44
CA ASN A 132 -11.00 6.66 -24.63
C ASN A 132 -12.48 6.28 -24.84
N GLU A 133 -12.81 5.01 -24.60
CA GLU A 133 -14.17 4.47 -24.61
C GLU A 133 -14.25 3.39 -23.53
N SER A 134 -15.28 3.41 -22.68
CA SER A 134 -15.47 2.43 -21.60
C SER A 134 -16.18 1.17 -22.11
N ASN A 135 -15.42 0.10 -22.34
CA ASN A 135 -15.93 -1.19 -22.83
C ASN A 135 -15.14 -2.40 -22.28
N ILE A 136 -15.70 -3.60 -22.48
CA ILE A 136 -14.97 -4.87 -22.29
C ILE A 136 -14.02 -5.06 -23.48
N SER A 137 -12.71 -5.05 -23.22
CA SER A 137 -11.65 -5.23 -24.23
C SER A 137 -11.43 -6.71 -24.55
N TYR A 138 -11.48 -7.56 -23.53
CA TYR A 138 -11.22 -9.00 -23.62
C TYR A 138 -12.13 -9.78 -22.68
N LYS A 139 -12.53 -11.00 -23.09
CA LYS A 139 -13.27 -11.94 -22.26
C LYS A 139 -12.93 -13.38 -22.65
N VAL A 140 -12.69 -14.23 -21.67
CA VAL A 140 -12.61 -15.69 -21.85
C VAL A 140 -13.22 -16.40 -20.63
N THR A 141 -13.66 -17.64 -20.84
CA THR A 141 -14.09 -18.52 -19.74
C THR A 141 -13.35 -19.85 -19.82
N GLU A 142 -12.69 -20.22 -18.73
CA GLU A 142 -11.85 -21.41 -18.63
C GLU A 142 -12.15 -22.22 -17.37
N ASN A 143 -11.89 -23.53 -17.43
CA ASN A 143 -12.14 -24.41 -16.28
C ASN A 143 -10.84 -24.64 -15.50
N ILE A 144 -10.68 -23.95 -14.38
CA ILE A 144 -9.44 -23.86 -13.61
C ILE A 144 -9.39 -24.78 -12.37
N ASN A 145 -10.32 -25.73 -12.24
CA ASN A 145 -10.36 -26.67 -11.11
C ASN A 145 -9.05 -27.48 -11.00
N PHE A 146 -8.31 -27.27 -9.90
CA PHE A 146 -6.99 -27.85 -9.73
C PHE A 146 -6.99 -29.39 -9.74
N ASP A 147 -7.94 -30.04 -9.05
CA ASP A 147 -8.06 -31.50 -9.00
C ASP A 147 -8.29 -32.14 -10.38
N LYS A 148 -8.87 -31.39 -11.31
CA LYS A 148 -9.07 -31.81 -12.70
C LYS A 148 -7.84 -31.51 -13.55
N LEU A 149 -7.27 -30.30 -13.45
CA LEU A 149 -6.11 -29.88 -14.25
C LEU A 149 -4.84 -30.66 -13.88
N SER A 150 -4.60 -30.90 -12.59
CA SER A 150 -3.39 -31.58 -12.08
C SER A 150 -3.41 -33.11 -12.22
N LYS A 151 -4.52 -33.70 -12.70
CA LYS A 151 -4.79 -35.14 -12.59
C LYS A 151 -3.97 -36.05 -13.52
N THR A 152 -3.73 -35.63 -14.75
CA THR A 152 -3.02 -36.43 -15.76
C THR A 152 -1.99 -35.56 -16.49
N ASN A 153 -0.98 -36.17 -17.11
CA ASN A 153 -0.02 -35.41 -17.91
C ASN A 153 -0.73 -34.68 -19.06
N GLU A 154 -1.70 -35.31 -19.73
CA GLU A 154 -2.51 -34.68 -20.78
C GLU A 154 -3.26 -33.42 -20.30
N SER A 155 -3.86 -33.45 -19.10
CA SER A 155 -4.54 -32.26 -18.55
C SER A 155 -3.56 -31.17 -18.12
N ARG A 156 -2.40 -31.58 -17.60
CA ARG A 156 -1.31 -30.68 -17.19
C ARG A 156 -0.66 -29.98 -18.39
N ASP A 157 -0.38 -30.72 -19.45
CA ASP A 157 0.19 -30.22 -20.70
C ASP A 157 -0.79 -29.23 -21.36
N ALA A 158 -2.08 -29.60 -21.45
CA ALA A 158 -3.13 -28.73 -22.01
C ALA A 158 -3.34 -27.42 -21.23
N TRP A 159 -3.23 -27.43 -19.89
CA TRP A 159 -3.26 -26.18 -19.12
C TRP A 159 -1.96 -25.39 -19.26
N SER A 160 -0.80 -26.06 -19.29
CA SER A 160 0.49 -25.39 -19.46
C SER A 160 0.60 -24.70 -20.83
N GLU A 161 -0.03 -25.26 -21.88
CA GLU A 161 -0.20 -24.58 -23.17
C GLU A 161 -1.03 -23.30 -23.04
N LYS A 162 -2.08 -23.28 -22.21
CA LYS A 162 -2.90 -22.08 -21.95
C LYS A 162 -2.15 -21.01 -21.15
N VAL A 163 -1.36 -21.42 -20.16
CA VAL A 163 -0.45 -20.51 -19.44
C VAL A 163 0.57 -19.88 -20.41
N ASN A 164 1.19 -20.68 -21.28
CA ASN A 164 2.13 -20.16 -22.29
C ASN A 164 1.48 -19.25 -23.34
N ASN A 165 0.19 -19.42 -23.61
CA ASN A 165 -0.59 -18.60 -24.54
C ASN A 165 -1.26 -17.37 -23.87
N LEU A 166 -1.01 -17.15 -22.57
CA LEU A 166 -1.53 -16.02 -21.78
C LEU A 166 -3.06 -15.85 -21.89
N VAL A 167 -3.83 -16.93 -21.65
CA VAL A 167 -5.30 -16.90 -21.78
C VAL A 167 -6.01 -15.93 -20.82
N PHE A 168 -5.40 -15.57 -19.70
CA PHE A 168 -5.83 -14.50 -18.79
C PHE A 168 -4.84 -13.33 -18.83
N ASN A 169 -4.25 -13.06 -20.00
CA ASN A 169 -3.28 -11.98 -20.27
C ASN A 169 -2.09 -11.91 -19.27
N GLY A 170 -1.68 -13.05 -18.69
CA GLY A 170 -0.57 -13.14 -17.73
C GLY A 170 -1.00 -13.35 -16.27
N HIS A 171 -2.30 -13.30 -15.98
CA HIS A 171 -2.84 -13.50 -14.63
C HIS A 171 -3.15 -15.00 -14.32
N GLU A 172 -2.69 -15.95 -15.15
CA GLU A 172 -3.10 -17.37 -15.05
C GLU A 172 -2.64 -18.01 -13.75
N PHE A 173 -1.45 -17.67 -13.25
CA PHE A 173 -0.96 -18.22 -11.99
C PHE A 173 -1.72 -17.64 -10.79
N ALA A 174 -1.87 -16.31 -10.74
CA ALA A 174 -2.58 -15.61 -9.67
C ALA A 174 -4.03 -16.10 -9.53
N ILE A 175 -4.79 -16.06 -10.64
CA ILE A 175 -6.20 -16.49 -10.65
C ILE A 175 -6.32 -17.97 -10.30
N LEU A 176 -5.44 -18.85 -10.82
CA LEU A 176 -5.51 -20.28 -10.51
C LEU A 176 -5.22 -20.57 -9.04
N THR A 177 -4.15 -20.02 -8.45
CA THR A 177 -3.76 -20.40 -7.08
C THR A 177 -4.69 -19.79 -6.04
N ILE A 178 -5.08 -18.52 -6.20
CA ILE A 178 -6.02 -17.85 -5.28
C ILE A 178 -7.39 -18.52 -5.34
N ALA A 179 -7.97 -18.70 -6.53
CA ALA A 179 -9.33 -19.22 -6.65
C ALA A 179 -9.47 -20.66 -6.13
N ASN A 180 -8.48 -21.52 -6.38
CA ASN A 180 -8.49 -22.87 -5.85
C ASN A 180 -8.19 -22.93 -4.35
N ALA A 181 -7.32 -22.07 -3.81
CA ALA A 181 -7.05 -22.01 -2.37
C ALA A 181 -8.31 -21.59 -1.60
N TRP A 182 -8.98 -20.53 -2.06
CA TRP A 182 -10.30 -20.12 -1.56
C TRP A 182 -11.35 -21.24 -1.67
N ALA A 183 -11.35 -21.99 -2.78
CA ALA A 183 -12.28 -23.10 -2.99
C ALA A 183 -12.16 -24.22 -1.94
N THR A 184 -11.01 -24.35 -1.27
CA THR A 184 -10.83 -25.32 -0.17
C THR A 184 -11.69 -24.99 1.05
N GLY A 185 -12.07 -23.71 1.23
CA GLY A 185 -12.70 -23.20 2.44
C GLY A 185 -11.75 -23.04 3.64
N ASN A 186 -10.44 -23.26 3.46
CA ASN A 186 -9.42 -23.20 4.51
C ASN A 186 -8.37 -22.09 4.28
N LEU A 187 -8.52 -21.25 3.24
CA LEU A 187 -7.66 -20.08 3.06
C LEU A 187 -7.97 -19.06 4.17
N ASP A 188 -6.97 -18.79 5.00
CA ASP A 188 -7.04 -17.82 6.07
C ASP A 188 -7.29 -16.40 5.51
N TYR A 189 -8.12 -15.60 6.17
CA TYR A 189 -8.46 -14.26 5.71
C TYR A 189 -7.26 -13.29 5.81
N GLU A 190 -6.42 -13.40 6.84
CA GLU A 190 -5.24 -12.54 6.97
C GLU A 190 -4.17 -12.94 5.93
N LEU A 191 -4.08 -14.23 5.58
CA LEU A 191 -3.29 -14.67 4.43
C LEU A 191 -3.88 -14.11 3.13
N MET A 192 -5.20 -14.11 2.97
CA MET A 192 -5.90 -13.51 1.82
C MET A 192 -5.62 -11.99 1.71
N GLN A 193 -5.49 -11.27 2.83
CA GLN A 193 -5.03 -9.87 2.86
C GLN A 193 -3.56 -9.70 2.44
N CYS A 194 -2.67 -10.64 2.77
CA CYS A 194 -1.31 -10.62 2.21
C CYS A 194 -1.30 -10.80 0.68
N LEU A 195 -2.33 -11.46 0.12
CA LEU A 195 -2.53 -11.61 -1.32
C LEU A 195 -3.14 -10.38 -1.98
N GLU A 196 -3.80 -9.49 -1.22
CA GLU A 196 -4.15 -8.15 -1.71
C GLU A 196 -2.86 -7.43 -2.14
N LEU A 197 -1.82 -7.42 -1.30
CA LEU A 197 -0.55 -6.75 -1.63
C LEU A 197 0.32 -7.55 -2.62
N HIS A 198 0.44 -8.88 -2.49
CA HIS A 198 1.35 -9.67 -3.34
C HIS A 198 0.75 -10.11 -4.69
N ASN A 199 -0.53 -9.82 -4.95
CA ASN A 199 -1.31 -10.17 -6.16
C ASN A 199 -1.53 -11.68 -6.42
N HIS A 200 -0.66 -12.57 -5.94
CA HIS A 200 -0.71 -14.00 -6.27
C HIS A 200 -0.31 -14.91 -5.10
N PHE A 201 -0.95 -16.07 -4.99
CA PHE A 201 -0.60 -17.06 -3.97
C PHE A 201 0.56 -17.93 -4.45
N CYS A 202 1.65 -17.96 -3.69
CA CYS A 202 2.86 -18.74 -4.00
C CYS A 202 3.61 -19.19 -2.73
N PRO A 203 4.51 -20.20 -2.84
CA PRO A 203 5.25 -20.74 -1.68
C PRO A 203 6.08 -19.72 -0.93
N GLY A 204 6.50 -18.64 -1.59
CA GLY A 204 7.20 -17.54 -0.93
C GLY A 204 6.30 -16.76 0.04
N VAL A 205 5.05 -16.47 -0.35
CA VAL A 205 4.06 -15.81 0.54
C VAL A 205 3.67 -16.75 1.67
N SER A 206 3.30 -18.00 1.36
CA SER A 206 2.91 -18.96 2.40
C SER A 206 4.06 -19.26 3.38
N SER A 207 5.32 -19.27 2.93
CA SER A 207 6.49 -19.33 3.84
C SER A 207 6.58 -18.12 4.78
N GLY A 208 6.28 -16.91 4.29
CA GLY A 208 6.23 -15.70 5.11
C GLY A 208 5.13 -15.77 6.16
N TYR A 209 3.98 -16.35 5.81
CA TYR A 209 2.89 -16.60 6.77
C TYR A 209 3.32 -17.56 7.88
N VAL A 210 4.01 -18.66 7.55
CA VAL A 210 4.56 -19.59 8.55
C VAL A 210 5.60 -18.91 9.45
N LEU A 211 6.53 -18.15 8.87
CA LEU A 211 7.54 -17.40 9.63
C LEU A 211 6.91 -16.35 10.57
N ALA A 212 5.85 -15.68 10.12
CA ALA A 212 5.15 -14.69 10.92
C ALA A 212 4.43 -15.32 12.13
N ASN A 213 3.73 -16.43 11.93
CA ASN A 213 3.12 -17.19 13.04
C ASN A 213 4.20 -17.68 14.03
N TRP A 214 5.31 -18.23 13.55
CA TRP A 214 6.41 -18.67 14.41
C TRP A 214 6.96 -17.53 15.28
N MET A 215 7.16 -16.34 14.70
CA MET A 215 7.61 -15.14 15.42
C MET A 215 6.60 -14.69 16.48
N GLU A 216 5.30 -14.70 16.16
CA GLU A 216 4.23 -14.31 17.08
C GLU A 216 4.05 -15.30 18.25
N GLU A 217 4.27 -16.60 18.04
CA GLU A 217 4.24 -17.62 19.10
C GLU A 217 5.44 -17.50 20.07
N ASN A 218 6.62 -17.19 19.53
CA ASN A 218 7.88 -17.18 20.29
C ASN A 218 8.20 -15.81 20.91
N TYR A 219 7.80 -14.71 20.26
CA TYR A 219 8.06 -13.33 20.66
C TYR A 219 6.80 -12.45 20.53
N PRO A 220 5.68 -12.77 21.22
CA PRO A 220 4.38 -12.18 20.88
C PRO A 220 4.37 -10.65 20.92
N LEU A 221 3.86 -10.04 19.84
CA LEU A 221 3.51 -8.62 19.82
C LEU A 221 2.50 -8.33 20.95
N LYS A 222 2.82 -7.36 21.79
CA LYS A 222 2.02 -6.87 22.91
C LYS A 222 2.17 -5.35 22.93
N ASP A 223 1.38 -4.65 23.74
CA ASP A 223 1.59 -3.23 23.95
C ASP A 223 3.07 -2.93 24.33
N GLY A 224 3.63 -1.91 23.68
CA GLY A 224 5.05 -1.55 23.75
C GLY A 224 6.03 -2.43 22.97
N VAL A 225 5.62 -3.57 22.38
CA VAL A 225 6.47 -4.47 21.59
C VAL A 225 6.27 -4.25 20.10
N SER A 226 7.35 -4.14 19.34
CA SER A 226 7.34 -3.99 17.87
C SER A 226 8.43 -4.80 17.20
N TYR A 227 8.25 -5.17 15.94
CA TYR A 227 9.30 -5.78 15.12
C TYR A 227 9.95 -4.75 14.16
N THR A 228 11.22 -4.98 13.81
CA THR A 228 11.88 -4.41 12.63
C THR A 228 12.48 -5.57 11.86
N VAL A 229 12.24 -5.64 10.55
CA VAL A 229 12.65 -6.77 9.70
C VAL A 229 13.83 -6.37 8.83
N PHE A 230 14.85 -7.24 8.78
CA PHE A 230 15.90 -7.19 7.77
C PHE A 230 15.68 -8.35 6.81
N SER A 231 15.09 -8.01 5.67
CA SER A 231 14.88 -8.85 4.50
C SER A 231 16.23 -9.06 3.79
N CYS A 232 16.99 -10.01 4.31
CA CYS A 232 18.28 -10.41 3.79
C CYS A 232 18.39 -11.94 3.98
N PRO A 233 18.26 -12.77 2.94
CA PRO A 233 17.89 -12.43 1.56
C PRO A 233 16.38 -12.09 1.43
N ASN A 234 15.99 -11.45 0.33
CA ASN A 234 14.60 -11.08 0.03
C ASN A 234 13.87 -12.13 -0.83
N TRP A 235 12.56 -12.30 -0.62
CA TRP A 235 11.61 -13.01 -1.49
C TRP A 235 10.16 -12.65 -1.12
N CYS A 236 9.15 -13.30 -1.71
CA CYS A 236 7.73 -13.01 -1.49
C CYS A 236 7.23 -13.02 -0.02
N LYS A 237 8.02 -13.49 0.96
CA LYS A 237 7.66 -13.46 2.39
C LYS A 237 7.51 -12.03 2.92
N GLU A 238 8.27 -11.09 2.37
CA GLU A 238 8.34 -9.73 2.89
C GLU A 238 6.99 -9.02 2.87
N ASP A 239 6.16 -9.27 1.85
CA ASP A 239 4.86 -8.61 1.70
C ASP A 239 3.84 -9.13 2.73
N VAL A 240 4.06 -10.33 3.28
CA VAL A 240 3.35 -10.78 4.49
C VAL A 240 3.72 -9.91 5.68
N PHE A 241 5.00 -9.59 5.88
CA PHE A 241 5.42 -8.78 7.01
C PHE A 241 4.90 -7.33 6.88
N VAL A 242 5.00 -6.74 5.68
CA VAL A 242 4.44 -5.41 5.38
C VAL A 242 2.96 -5.35 5.76
N LYS A 243 2.15 -6.31 5.31
CA LYS A 243 0.70 -6.34 5.59
C LYS A 243 0.37 -6.72 7.04
N ARG A 244 0.93 -7.83 7.55
CA ARG A 244 0.58 -8.43 8.85
C ARG A 244 1.14 -7.68 10.05
N TRP A 245 2.25 -6.95 9.90
CA TRP A 245 2.90 -6.26 11.02
C TRP A 245 3.02 -4.74 10.85
N ASP A 246 2.53 -4.17 9.75
CA ASP A 246 2.66 -2.73 9.44
C ASP A 246 4.14 -2.28 9.40
N VAL A 247 5.02 -3.15 8.89
CA VAL A 247 6.46 -2.89 8.75
C VAL A 247 6.81 -2.48 7.32
N THR A 248 6.22 -1.39 6.85
CA THR A 248 6.50 -0.85 5.51
C THR A 248 7.93 -0.30 5.37
N PRO A 249 8.47 -0.16 4.14
CA PRO A 249 9.69 0.60 3.90
C PRO A 249 9.59 2.06 4.35
N GLY A 250 8.42 2.69 4.15
CA GLY A 250 8.21 4.11 4.44
C GLY A 250 8.06 4.44 5.93
N THR A 251 7.65 3.49 6.76
CA THR A 251 7.72 3.59 8.24
C THR A 251 9.11 3.24 8.78
N GLY A 252 10.02 2.74 7.93
CA GLY A 252 11.34 2.24 8.31
C GLY A 252 11.30 0.91 9.07
N GLY A 253 10.18 0.18 8.96
CA GLY A 253 9.95 -1.12 9.60
C GLY A 253 10.67 -2.27 8.92
N ILE A 254 10.97 -2.16 7.62
CA ILE A 254 11.69 -3.18 6.84
C ILE A 254 12.89 -2.62 6.06
N TRP A 255 13.96 -3.41 6.04
CA TRP A 255 15.26 -3.11 5.41
C TRP A 255 15.61 -4.25 4.46
N VAL A 256 16.07 -3.97 3.25
CA VAL A 256 16.04 -4.94 2.14
C VAL A 256 17.37 -4.97 1.39
N SER A 257 18.04 -6.11 1.43
CA SER A 257 19.32 -6.37 0.75
C SER A 257 19.49 -7.84 0.37
N ALA A 258 20.38 -8.12 -0.58
CA ALA A 258 20.67 -9.47 -1.04
C ALA A 258 21.95 -10.01 -0.39
N LEU A 259 21.96 -11.32 -0.10
CA LEU A 259 23.18 -12.08 0.15
C LEU A 259 23.74 -12.61 -1.17
N THR A 260 25.06 -12.78 -1.24
CA THR A 260 25.70 -13.63 -2.23
C THR A 260 25.47 -15.12 -1.92
N ASP A 261 25.68 -15.98 -2.92
CA ASP A 261 25.63 -17.44 -2.75
C ASP A 261 26.61 -17.90 -1.65
N ASN A 262 27.82 -17.34 -1.60
CA ASN A 262 28.85 -17.69 -0.62
C ASN A 262 28.43 -17.35 0.82
N GLU A 263 27.78 -16.21 1.05
CA GLU A 263 27.29 -15.84 2.39
C GLU A 263 26.10 -16.69 2.82
N THR A 264 25.22 -17.01 1.86
CA THR A 264 24.08 -17.91 2.08
C THR A 264 24.57 -19.31 2.46
N GLU A 265 25.59 -19.84 1.78
CA GLU A 265 26.27 -21.08 2.14
C GLU A 265 26.99 -20.99 3.49
N ALA A 266 27.63 -19.86 3.81
CA ALA A 266 28.40 -19.67 5.04
C ALA A 266 27.52 -19.53 6.30
N LEU A 267 26.34 -18.90 6.19
CA LEU A 267 25.35 -18.87 7.26
C LEU A 267 24.74 -20.26 7.49
N GLY A 268 24.46 -20.99 6.41
CA GLY A 268 23.71 -22.23 6.47
C GLY A 268 22.28 -22.05 7.00
N GLY A 269 21.58 -23.15 7.28
CA GLY A 269 20.22 -23.11 7.86
C GLY A 269 19.12 -22.54 6.95
N SER A 270 19.44 -22.19 5.70
CA SER A 270 18.53 -21.56 4.71
C SER A 270 17.98 -20.22 5.22
N PRO A 271 18.80 -19.17 5.36
CA PRO A 271 18.44 -17.93 6.06
C PRO A 271 17.21 -17.25 5.45
N ALA A 272 16.32 -16.80 6.33
CA ALA A 272 15.03 -16.19 6.01
C ALA A 272 14.89 -14.78 6.60
N GLY A 273 16.01 -14.14 6.95
CA GLY A 273 16.04 -12.77 7.49
C GLY A 273 16.24 -12.69 9.00
N ILE A 274 16.35 -11.45 9.46
CA ILE A 274 16.54 -11.09 10.87
C ILE A 274 15.34 -10.27 11.33
N PHE A 275 14.77 -10.65 12.47
CA PHE A 275 13.61 -10.03 13.09
C PHE A 275 14.06 -9.39 14.42
N VAL A 276 14.19 -8.07 14.46
CA VAL A 276 14.54 -7.35 15.68
C VAL A 276 13.27 -7.07 16.48
N VAL A 277 13.14 -7.76 17.61
CA VAL A 277 12.07 -7.55 18.60
C VAL A 277 12.49 -6.43 19.54
N LYS A 278 11.74 -5.34 19.57
CA LYS A 278 11.94 -4.21 20.48
C LYS A 278 10.81 -4.15 21.49
N ASP A 279 11.12 -4.29 22.77
CA ASP A 279 10.18 -4.10 23.88
C ASP A 279 10.48 -2.76 24.57
N LYS A 280 9.63 -1.76 24.33
CA LYS A 280 9.75 -0.42 24.93
C LYS A 280 9.49 -0.43 26.45
N ASN A 281 8.71 -1.39 26.94
CA ASN A 281 8.34 -1.50 28.35
C ASN A 281 9.47 -2.15 29.18
N ALA A 282 10.15 -3.15 28.62
CA ALA A 282 11.35 -3.74 29.20
C ALA A 282 12.62 -2.91 28.91
N GLY A 283 12.61 -2.08 27.87
CA GLY A 283 13.77 -1.33 27.40
C GLY A 283 14.81 -2.21 26.69
N THR A 284 14.37 -3.29 26.03
CA THR A 284 15.24 -4.30 25.41
C THR A 284 15.05 -4.35 23.89
N MET A 285 16.10 -4.78 23.19
CA MET A 285 16.04 -5.13 21.77
C MET A 285 16.79 -6.44 21.54
N LYS A 286 16.22 -7.32 20.72
CA LYS A 286 16.72 -8.67 20.48
C LYS A 286 16.61 -9.02 19.00
N ALA A 287 17.72 -9.33 18.36
CA ALA A 287 17.75 -9.87 17.02
C ALA A 287 17.46 -11.38 17.05
N VAL A 288 16.44 -11.81 16.30
CA VAL A 288 16.04 -13.20 16.12
C VAL A 288 16.30 -13.55 14.66
N VAL A 289 17.15 -14.53 14.40
CA VAL A 289 17.59 -14.89 13.04
C VAL A 289 17.03 -16.24 12.70
N LEU A 290 16.20 -16.29 11.66
CA LEU A 290 15.47 -17.49 11.26
C LEU A 290 15.97 -18.03 9.92
N GLY A 291 15.77 -19.32 9.72
CA GLY A 291 15.87 -19.99 8.43
C GLY A 291 14.57 -20.68 8.06
N PHE A 292 14.31 -20.84 6.76
CA PHE A 292 13.13 -21.51 6.21
C PHE A 292 13.54 -22.50 5.13
N ASN A 293 13.12 -23.77 5.27
CA ASN A 293 13.61 -24.85 4.42
C ASN A 293 12.57 -25.30 3.37
N PHE A 294 12.72 -24.81 2.14
CA PHE A 294 11.88 -25.24 1.01
C PHE A 294 12.08 -26.71 0.61
N ASP A 295 13.21 -27.36 0.92
CA ASP A 295 13.37 -28.79 0.64
C ASP A 295 12.46 -29.66 1.53
N VAL A 296 12.19 -29.22 2.76
CA VAL A 296 11.19 -29.85 3.63
C VAL A 296 9.79 -29.73 3.01
N VAL A 297 9.46 -28.56 2.45
CA VAL A 297 8.18 -28.35 1.74
C VAL A 297 8.09 -29.26 0.51
N ASN A 298 9.11 -29.22 -0.36
CA ASN A 298 9.16 -29.99 -1.61
C ASN A 298 9.10 -31.51 -1.37
N ALA A 299 9.73 -32.01 -0.30
CA ALA A 299 9.70 -33.42 0.06
C ALA A 299 8.34 -33.91 0.59
N ASN A 300 7.51 -33.02 1.15
CA ASN A 300 6.27 -33.39 1.85
C ASN A 300 4.98 -32.93 1.14
N CYS A 301 5.03 -31.95 0.24
CA CYS A 301 3.85 -31.42 -0.45
C CYS A 301 3.23 -32.37 -1.50
N GLY A 302 3.92 -33.46 -1.84
CA GLY A 302 3.44 -34.46 -2.80
C GLY A 302 3.62 -34.09 -4.28
N ALA A 303 4.29 -32.97 -4.57
CA ALA A 303 4.77 -32.64 -5.91
C ALA A 303 5.80 -33.68 -6.40
N LYS A 304 6.05 -33.69 -7.72
CA LYS A 304 7.04 -34.56 -8.35
C LYS A 304 7.96 -33.72 -9.23
N ASP A 305 9.19 -34.16 -9.43
CA ASP A 305 10.18 -33.52 -10.30
C ASP A 305 9.69 -33.33 -11.76
N THR A 306 8.70 -34.12 -12.19
CA THR A 306 8.09 -34.06 -13.53
C THR A 306 6.84 -33.18 -13.60
N ASP A 307 6.38 -32.61 -12.49
CA ASP A 307 5.15 -31.83 -12.45
C ASP A 307 5.44 -30.39 -12.91
N PRO A 308 4.55 -29.75 -13.70
CA PRO A 308 4.72 -28.36 -14.10
C PRO A 308 4.85 -27.44 -12.89
N GLY A 309 5.62 -26.35 -13.00
CA GLY A 309 5.89 -25.46 -11.88
C GLY A 309 4.65 -24.90 -11.17
N TRP A 310 3.52 -24.70 -11.87
CA TRP A 310 2.26 -24.28 -11.27
C TRP A 310 1.61 -25.37 -10.40
N VAL A 311 1.78 -26.66 -10.75
CA VAL A 311 1.34 -27.80 -9.92
C VAL A 311 2.19 -27.86 -8.65
N SER A 312 3.51 -27.86 -8.80
CA SER A 312 4.44 -28.01 -7.66
C SER A 312 4.33 -26.86 -6.67
N LYS A 313 4.20 -25.61 -7.15
CA LYS A 313 3.96 -24.43 -6.30
C LYS A 313 2.63 -24.54 -5.54
N TYR A 314 1.53 -24.81 -6.24
CA TYR A 314 0.23 -24.88 -5.57
C TYR A 314 0.10 -26.05 -4.58
N LEU A 315 0.76 -27.19 -4.84
CA LEU A 315 0.86 -28.28 -3.85
C LEU A 315 1.67 -27.87 -2.62
N ALA A 316 2.78 -27.14 -2.80
CA ALA A 316 3.55 -26.57 -1.70
C ALA A 316 2.73 -25.57 -0.88
N ASP A 317 1.94 -24.71 -1.53
CA ASP A 317 1.00 -23.79 -0.87
C ASP A 317 -0.08 -24.52 -0.07
N LEU A 318 -0.72 -25.55 -0.63
CA LEU A 318 -1.68 -26.37 0.09
C LEU A 318 -1.08 -27.07 1.32
N TRP A 319 0.20 -27.46 1.25
CA TRP A 319 0.92 -28.06 2.38
C TRP A 319 1.25 -27.01 3.45
N LEU A 320 1.69 -25.81 3.05
CA LEU A 320 1.98 -24.69 3.94
C LEU A 320 0.72 -24.04 4.53
N MET A 321 -0.45 -24.26 3.97
CA MET A 321 -1.73 -23.76 4.50
C MET A 321 -2.31 -24.65 5.62
N ASP A 322 -1.97 -25.94 5.70
CA ASP A 322 -2.37 -26.79 6.85
C ASP A 322 -1.40 -26.57 8.02
N GLN A 323 -1.86 -25.83 9.03
CA GLN A 323 -1.12 -25.51 10.27
C GLN A 323 -0.49 -26.73 10.95
N LYS A 324 -1.06 -27.93 10.78
CA LYS A 324 -0.49 -29.18 11.33
C LYS A 324 0.90 -29.52 10.78
N ASN A 325 1.29 -28.91 9.66
CA ASN A 325 2.59 -29.11 9.03
C ASN A 325 3.64 -28.10 9.54
N TRP A 326 3.26 -27.04 10.26
CA TRP A 326 4.19 -25.97 10.65
C TRP A 326 5.25 -26.44 11.67
N ASP A 327 4.89 -27.38 12.53
CA ASP A 327 5.78 -28.09 13.47
C ASP A 327 6.71 -29.14 12.78
N THR A 328 6.74 -29.23 11.45
CA THR A 328 7.60 -30.20 10.75
C THR A 328 9.07 -29.90 11.03
N GLU A 329 9.79 -30.89 11.56
CA GLU A 329 11.20 -30.75 11.97
C GLU A 329 12.07 -30.17 10.83
N GLY A 330 12.70 -29.03 11.10
CA GLY A 330 13.57 -28.33 10.16
C GLY A 330 12.87 -27.43 9.14
N LEU A 331 11.53 -27.28 9.17
CA LEU A 331 10.80 -26.34 8.30
C LEU A 331 11.17 -24.88 8.60
N VAL A 332 11.03 -24.48 9.87
CA VAL A 332 11.57 -23.23 10.43
C VAL A 332 12.72 -23.59 11.35
N SER A 333 13.84 -22.88 11.22
CA SER A 333 15.00 -23.03 12.11
C SER A 333 15.37 -21.71 12.77
N VAL A 334 15.88 -21.76 14.00
CA VAL A 334 16.47 -20.61 14.69
C VAL A 334 17.97 -20.68 14.48
N ILE A 335 18.50 -19.79 13.63
CA ILE A 335 19.93 -19.68 13.34
C ILE A 335 20.64 -19.01 14.53
N SER A 336 20.07 -17.93 15.05
CA SER A 336 20.59 -17.25 16.24
C SER A 336 19.54 -16.39 16.95
N VAL A 337 19.82 -16.06 18.21
CA VAL A 337 19.08 -15.10 19.03
C VAL A 337 20.08 -14.35 19.88
N MET A 338 20.09 -13.02 19.82
CA MET A 338 20.99 -12.18 20.61
C MET A 338 20.36 -10.85 21.01
N ASP A 339 20.78 -10.30 22.16
CA ASP A 339 20.42 -8.94 22.56
C ASP A 339 21.29 -7.92 21.80
N ILE A 340 20.69 -6.83 21.34
CA ILE A 340 21.37 -5.76 20.59
C ILE A 340 21.03 -4.39 21.18
N ASP A 341 21.86 -3.39 20.91
CA ASP A 341 21.60 -2.00 21.28
C ASP A 341 21.17 -1.13 20.08
N ALA A 342 20.96 0.17 20.35
CA ALA A 342 20.49 1.12 19.34
C ALA A 342 21.57 1.46 18.31
N ASP A 343 22.84 1.37 18.69
CA ASP A 343 23.97 1.65 17.81
C ASP A 343 24.13 0.48 16.82
N THR A 344 24.10 -0.77 17.31
CA THR A 344 24.04 -2.01 16.50
C THR A 344 22.87 -1.97 15.52
N LEU A 345 21.66 -1.62 15.99
CA LEU A 345 20.48 -1.52 15.13
C LEU A 345 20.61 -0.41 14.06
N SER A 346 21.37 0.65 14.35
CA SER A 346 21.62 1.73 13.38
C SER A 346 22.67 1.32 12.36
N GLU A 347 23.72 0.61 12.79
CA GLU A 347 24.77 0.05 11.94
C GLU A 347 24.23 -0.99 10.95
N MET A 348 23.33 -1.89 11.40
CA MET A 348 22.65 -2.87 10.54
C MET A 348 21.82 -2.25 9.39
N LYS A 349 21.47 -0.95 9.48
CA LYS A 349 20.61 -0.24 8.51
C LYS A 349 21.39 0.49 7.43
N LEU A 350 22.68 0.73 7.64
CA LEU A 350 23.51 1.47 6.69
C LEU A 350 23.66 0.70 5.38
N ALA A 351 23.77 1.44 4.28
CA ALA A 351 24.32 0.91 3.04
C ALA A 351 25.78 0.48 3.27
N ASP A 352 26.31 -0.44 2.44
CA ASP A 352 27.64 -1.07 2.62
C ASP A 352 27.76 -2.03 3.83
N ASN A 353 26.74 -2.17 4.68
CA ASN A 353 26.77 -3.02 5.88
C ASN A 353 25.85 -4.25 5.76
N ASN A 354 26.42 -5.46 5.65
CA ASN A 354 25.65 -6.69 5.82
C ASN A 354 25.21 -6.89 7.29
N PRO A 355 23.89 -6.98 7.59
CA PRO A 355 23.40 -7.10 8.96
C PRO A 355 23.82 -8.41 9.66
N TYR A 356 24.15 -9.48 8.92
CA TYR A 356 24.72 -10.71 9.50
C TYR A 356 26.19 -10.57 9.92
N VAL A 357 26.94 -9.68 9.27
CA VAL A 357 28.32 -9.34 9.68
C VAL A 357 28.29 -8.49 10.94
N VAL A 358 27.40 -7.48 10.99
CA VAL A 358 27.18 -6.63 12.18
C VAL A 358 26.78 -7.46 13.40
N LEU A 359 25.93 -8.48 13.22
CA LEU A 359 25.56 -9.43 14.28
C LEU A 359 26.61 -10.52 14.58
N GLY A 360 27.77 -10.53 13.90
CA GLY A 360 28.83 -11.53 14.10
C GLY A 360 28.40 -12.97 13.78
N LEU A 361 27.40 -13.15 12.89
CA LEU A 361 26.90 -14.48 12.51
C LEU A 361 27.72 -15.12 11.40
N LEU A 362 28.36 -14.30 10.58
CA LEU A 362 29.49 -14.71 9.75
C LEU A 362 30.77 -14.77 10.64
N ASN A 363 30.82 -15.81 11.49
CA ASN A 363 31.75 -16.09 12.61
C ASN A 363 31.66 -15.10 13.80
N SER A 364 31.27 -15.49 15.04
CA SER A 364 31.06 -16.84 15.62
C SER A 364 30.13 -16.92 16.86
N THR A 365 29.21 -17.91 16.86
CA THR A 365 28.68 -18.76 17.97
C THR A 365 27.63 -18.29 19.04
N GLU A 366 26.34 -18.74 18.86
CA GLU A 366 25.28 -19.21 19.84
C GLU A 366 24.50 -18.26 20.84
N SER A 367 23.28 -18.57 21.37
CA SER A 367 22.06 -19.35 20.94
C SER A 367 20.84 -19.32 21.95
N THR A 368 19.56 -19.49 21.48
CA THR A 368 18.30 -19.95 22.21
C THR A 368 17.58 -19.09 23.32
N GLN A 369 16.33 -19.30 23.83
CA GLN A 369 14.96 -19.73 23.34
C GLN A 369 13.79 -19.48 24.37
N SER A 370 12.53 -19.36 23.89
CA SER A 370 11.18 -19.68 24.50
C SER A 370 10.49 -18.75 25.56
N SER A 371 9.13 -18.60 25.68
CA SER A 371 7.94 -18.90 24.79
C SER A 371 6.55 -18.48 25.39
N ALA A 372 5.54 -18.15 24.53
CA ALA A 372 4.05 -18.42 24.56
C ALA A 372 3.08 -17.98 25.74
N ALA A 373 1.72 -17.92 25.63
CA ALA A 373 0.71 -17.61 24.57
C ALA A 373 -0.79 -17.63 25.09
N GLU A 374 -1.79 -17.32 24.21
CA GLU A 374 -3.29 -17.53 24.25
C GLU A 374 -4.24 -16.67 25.16
N GLY A 375 -5.51 -16.34 24.82
CA GLY A 375 -6.31 -16.43 23.55
C GLY A 375 -7.84 -16.63 23.74
N ARG A 376 -8.76 -15.80 23.14
CA ARG A 376 -10.26 -15.91 23.02
C ARG A 376 -10.86 -14.63 22.34
N HIS A 377 -12.20 -14.36 22.22
CA HIS A 377 -13.36 -14.95 21.48
C HIS A 377 -14.62 -13.97 21.52
N ARG A 378 -15.51 -13.90 20.48
CA ARG A 378 -16.32 -12.68 20.12
C ARG A 378 -17.88 -12.65 20.22
N ASN A 379 -18.47 -11.44 20.06
CA ASN A 379 -19.92 -11.07 19.99
C ASN A 379 -20.27 -10.23 18.71
N SER A 380 -21.54 -10.22 18.26
CA SER A 380 -21.96 -9.90 16.87
C SER A 380 -23.02 -8.78 16.69
N ASN A 381 -22.82 -7.61 17.29
CA ASN A 381 -23.67 -6.42 17.02
C ASN A 381 -22.91 -5.10 17.30
N LEU A 382 -21.62 -5.05 16.94
CA LEU A 382 -20.73 -3.96 17.32
C LEU A 382 -20.78 -2.77 16.35
N MET A 383 -20.80 -3.03 15.04
CA MET A 383 -20.70 -1.96 14.03
C MET A 383 -21.89 -0.99 14.06
N GLY A 384 -23.12 -1.50 14.19
CA GLY A 384 -24.30 -0.64 14.37
C GLY A 384 -24.23 0.24 15.63
N GLN A 385 -23.54 -0.20 16.69
CA GLN A 385 -23.29 0.63 17.88
C GLN A 385 -22.23 1.70 17.62
N VAL A 386 -21.17 1.40 16.84
CA VAL A 386 -20.12 2.36 16.46
C VAL A 386 -20.73 3.50 15.63
N PHE A 387 -21.49 3.19 14.57
CA PHE A 387 -22.18 4.22 13.77
C PHE A 387 -23.18 5.04 14.61
N ALA A 388 -24.02 4.39 15.42
CA ALA A 388 -24.96 5.09 16.29
C ALA A 388 -24.27 5.98 17.35
N ALA A 389 -23.08 5.57 17.82
CA ALA A 389 -22.28 6.36 18.75
C ALA A 389 -21.68 7.60 18.09
N ALA A 390 -21.27 7.54 16.82
CA ALA A 390 -20.87 8.72 16.05
C ALA A 390 -22.07 9.64 15.76
N GLU A 391 -23.20 9.07 15.35
CA GLU A 391 -24.42 9.83 15.01
C GLU A 391 -25.02 10.58 16.21
N ALA A 392 -24.81 10.08 17.43
CA ALA A 392 -25.21 10.76 18.66
C ALA A 392 -24.51 12.11 18.89
N ASP A 393 -23.28 12.28 18.36
CA ASP A 393 -22.45 13.47 18.58
C ASP A 393 -22.41 14.38 17.34
N LEU A 394 -22.38 13.79 16.13
CA LEU A 394 -22.25 14.50 14.84
C LEU A 394 -23.59 14.79 14.16
N GLY A 395 -24.68 14.15 14.61
CA GLY A 395 -25.93 14.06 13.86
C GLY A 395 -25.86 12.98 12.76
N VAL A 396 -26.81 12.99 11.83
CA VAL A 396 -26.90 11.96 10.77
C VAL A 396 -25.63 11.94 9.91
N VAL A 397 -24.94 10.80 9.93
CA VAL A 397 -23.81 10.52 9.04
C VAL A 397 -24.32 10.34 7.61
N GLY A 398 -23.64 10.95 6.63
CA GLY A 398 -24.09 10.90 5.24
C GLY A 398 -23.08 11.44 4.22
N PRO A 399 -23.27 11.11 2.93
CA PRO A 399 -22.21 11.15 1.91
C PRO A 399 -21.64 12.54 1.61
N GLN A 400 -22.38 13.61 1.91
CA GLN A 400 -21.93 14.96 1.56
C GLN A 400 -20.78 15.45 2.43
N ASN A 401 -20.77 15.10 3.72
CA ASN A 401 -19.95 15.80 4.72
C ASN A 401 -19.14 14.89 5.64
N THR A 402 -19.36 13.57 5.61
CA THR A 402 -18.66 12.62 6.47
C THR A 402 -17.45 11.99 5.78
N LEU A 403 -16.31 11.95 6.46
CA LEU A 403 -15.22 11.00 6.18
C LEU A 403 -15.14 10.00 7.34
N ILE A 404 -14.99 8.72 7.01
CA ILE A 404 -14.67 7.64 7.94
C ILE A 404 -13.23 7.23 7.67
N ILE A 405 -12.38 7.26 8.69
CA ILE A 405 -11.04 6.66 8.68
C ILE A 405 -11.04 5.53 9.71
N THR A 406 -10.55 4.35 9.36
CA THR A 406 -10.55 3.17 10.24
C THR A 406 -9.50 2.17 9.79
N ASP A 407 -9.00 1.36 10.70
CA ASP A 407 -8.12 0.22 10.41
C ASP A 407 -8.88 -1.11 10.28
N ILE A 408 -10.21 -1.08 10.08
CA ILE A 408 -11.01 -2.30 9.98
C ILE A 408 -10.50 -3.25 8.89
N GLY A 409 -10.18 -4.47 9.29
CA GLY A 409 -9.54 -5.48 8.46
C GLY A 409 -8.13 -5.83 8.94
N SER A 410 -7.29 -4.85 9.31
CA SER A 410 -5.85 -5.08 9.57
C SER A 410 -5.54 -5.65 10.98
N PRO A 411 -6.17 -5.18 12.08
CA PRO A 411 -6.01 -5.81 13.38
C PRO A 411 -6.55 -7.26 13.42
N ALA A 412 -5.93 -8.10 14.25
CA ALA A 412 -6.25 -9.51 14.44
C ALA A 412 -7.75 -9.71 14.64
N GLU A 413 -8.28 -10.71 13.93
CA GLU A 413 -9.70 -11.06 13.90
C GLU A 413 -10.64 -9.96 13.38
N SER A 414 -10.24 -8.69 13.23
CA SER A 414 -11.14 -7.53 12.95
C SER A 414 -12.06 -7.77 11.74
N TYR A 415 -11.60 -8.59 10.79
CA TYR A 415 -12.34 -9.08 9.64
C TYR A 415 -13.77 -9.59 9.91
N VAL A 416 -14.09 -10.18 11.07
CA VAL A 416 -15.48 -10.64 11.33
C VAL A 416 -16.50 -9.49 11.35
N PHE A 417 -16.04 -8.24 11.48
CA PHE A 417 -16.89 -7.04 11.48
C PHE A 417 -17.02 -6.39 10.10
N LEU A 418 -16.25 -6.81 9.07
CA LEU A 418 -16.25 -6.16 7.75
C LEU A 418 -17.61 -6.25 7.05
N ASP A 419 -18.23 -7.45 7.03
CA ASP A 419 -19.55 -7.66 6.43
C ASP A 419 -20.63 -6.78 7.12
N ASP A 420 -20.57 -6.63 8.46
CA ASP A 420 -21.48 -5.77 9.24
C ASP A 420 -21.18 -4.27 9.01
N PHE A 421 -19.92 -3.89 8.88
CA PHE A 421 -19.47 -2.51 8.67
C PHE A 421 -19.91 -1.97 7.32
N TYR A 422 -19.67 -2.71 6.24
CA TYR A 422 -20.07 -2.31 4.90
C TYR A 422 -21.60 -2.22 4.79
N SER A 423 -22.33 -3.20 5.35
CA SER A 423 -23.81 -3.10 5.49
C SER A 423 -24.27 -1.79 6.17
N GLU A 424 -23.67 -1.37 7.29
CA GLU A 424 -24.01 -0.10 7.95
C GLU A 424 -23.56 1.15 7.15
N PHE A 425 -22.50 1.04 6.35
CA PHE A 425 -21.99 2.08 5.45
C PHE A 425 -22.94 2.32 4.27
N ASP A 426 -23.34 1.26 3.57
CA ASP A 426 -24.20 1.30 2.38
C ASP A 426 -25.62 1.72 2.72
N ASN A 427 -26.15 1.28 3.88
CA ASN A 427 -27.46 1.72 4.39
C ASN A 427 -27.53 3.24 4.62
N ARG A 428 -26.39 3.92 4.76
CA ARG A 428 -26.29 5.39 4.87
C ARG A 428 -26.03 6.09 3.53
N ASN A 429 -25.97 5.34 2.43
CA ASN A 429 -25.64 5.81 1.08
C ASN A 429 -24.27 6.52 1.05
N LEU A 430 -23.32 6.06 1.86
CA LEU A 430 -21.94 6.52 1.80
C LEU A 430 -21.27 5.95 0.53
N LEU A 431 -20.27 6.66 0.01
CA LEU A 431 -19.56 6.30 -1.21
C LEU A 431 -18.10 5.97 -0.86
N TYR A 432 -17.63 4.81 -1.30
CA TYR A 432 -16.27 4.32 -1.03
C TYR A 432 -15.23 5.37 -1.40
N THR A 433 -15.33 5.95 -2.61
CA THR A 433 -14.37 6.94 -3.12
C THR A 433 -14.35 8.28 -2.38
N LYS A 434 -15.35 8.57 -1.52
CA LYS A 434 -15.54 9.91 -0.93
C LYS A 434 -15.69 9.90 0.58
N ASN A 435 -16.05 8.78 1.19
CA ASN A 435 -16.48 8.71 2.58
C ASN A 435 -15.71 7.67 3.40
N LEU A 436 -14.81 6.87 2.80
CA LEU A 436 -14.03 5.86 3.50
C LEU A 436 -12.54 5.96 3.17
N LEU A 437 -11.69 5.81 4.19
CA LEU A 437 -10.31 5.38 4.07
C LEU A 437 -10.06 4.26 5.07
N THR A 438 -9.80 3.06 4.56
CA THR A 438 -9.22 1.97 5.35
C THR A 438 -7.70 2.17 5.40
N VAL A 439 -7.13 2.24 6.60
CA VAL A 439 -5.68 2.38 6.80
C VAL A 439 -5.08 1.10 7.37
N GLU A 440 -3.87 0.76 6.94
CA GLU A 440 -3.11 -0.35 7.51
C GLU A 440 -2.69 -0.01 8.95
N ASN A 441 -2.68 -1.02 9.81
CA ASN A 441 -2.25 -0.91 11.20
C ASN A 441 -1.77 -2.29 11.67
N SER A 442 -0.90 -2.33 12.68
CA SER A 442 -0.35 -3.59 13.17
C SER A 442 -1.44 -4.55 13.65
N ARG A 443 -1.25 -5.86 13.40
CA ARG A 443 -2.14 -6.94 13.87
C ARG A 443 -2.62 -6.78 15.32
N ASN A 444 -1.78 -6.31 16.23
CA ASN A 444 -2.10 -6.27 17.66
C ASN A 444 -2.47 -4.85 18.14
N SER A 445 -2.72 -3.92 17.22
CA SER A 445 -3.36 -2.63 17.51
C SER A 445 -4.85 -2.81 17.83
N PRO A 446 -5.47 -1.93 18.64
CA PRO A 446 -6.92 -1.93 18.82
C PRO A 446 -7.62 -1.40 17.56
N LEU A 447 -8.73 -2.02 17.16
CA LEU A 447 -9.58 -1.52 16.07
C LEU A 447 -10.21 -0.17 16.44
N TRP A 448 -10.11 0.80 15.54
CA TRP A 448 -10.64 2.14 15.75
C TRP A 448 -11.36 2.69 14.51
N PHE A 449 -12.21 3.69 14.76
CA PHE A 449 -12.99 4.41 13.78
C PHE A 449 -12.96 5.90 14.09
N SER A 450 -12.83 6.72 13.06
CA SER A 450 -12.85 8.17 13.14
C SER A 450 -13.87 8.73 12.16
N PHE A 451 -14.95 9.30 12.69
CA PHE A 451 -16.01 9.92 11.90
C PHE A 451 -15.82 11.44 11.91
N PHE A 452 -15.44 12.04 10.80
CA PHE A 452 -15.21 13.48 10.66
C PHE A 452 -16.34 14.15 9.87
N ASN A 453 -16.91 15.23 10.40
CA ASN A 453 -17.90 16.08 9.73
C ASN A 453 -17.27 17.40 9.27
N LYS A 454 -17.13 17.60 7.95
CA LYS A 454 -16.50 18.82 7.40
C LYS A 454 -17.32 20.11 7.57
N CYS A 455 -18.62 20.03 7.89
CA CYS A 455 -19.46 21.22 8.03
C CYS A 455 -19.15 22.04 9.29
N ASP A 456 -18.83 21.37 10.39
CA ASP A 456 -18.48 21.99 11.67
C ASP A 456 -17.04 21.68 12.12
N GLY A 457 -16.41 20.69 11.50
CA GLY A 457 -15.07 20.19 11.81
C GLY A 457 -15.01 19.31 13.05
N ASN A 458 -16.15 18.79 13.51
CA ASN A 458 -16.19 17.83 14.61
C ASN A 458 -15.76 16.44 14.12
N CYS A 459 -15.04 15.72 14.97
CA CYS A 459 -14.53 14.39 14.72
C CYS A 459 -14.81 13.51 15.94
N THR A 460 -15.56 12.43 15.75
CA THR A 460 -15.81 11.42 16.78
C THR A 460 -14.87 10.25 16.55
N TYR A 461 -13.93 10.05 17.47
CA TYR A 461 -13.07 8.88 17.53
C TYR A 461 -13.73 7.82 18.42
N VAL A 462 -13.73 6.57 17.97
CA VAL A 462 -14.30 5.40 18.64
C VAL A 462 -13.31 4.26 18.54
N GLU A 463 -12.82 3.78 19.67
CA GLU A 463 -12.04 2.55 19.74
C GLU A 463 -12.96 1.41 20.23
N VAL A 464 -12.72 0.19 19.74
CA VAL A 464 -13.47 -0.98 20.16
C VAL A 464 -12.56 -2.09 20.70
N SER A 465 -12.95 -2.63 21.86
CA SER A 465 -12.43 -3.91 22.35
C SER A 465 -13.31 -5.04 21.84
N TYR A 466 -12.68 -6.16 21.50
CA TYR A 466 -13.37 -7.33 20.96
C TYR A 466 -12.74 -8.68 21.34
N GLU A 467 -11.66 -8.69 22.11
CA GLU A 467 -11.04 -9.94 22.57
C GLU A 467 -11.96 -10.71 23.52
N ASN A 468 -12.44 -10.08 24.60
CA ASN A 468 -13.21 -10.78 25.64
C ASN A 468 -14.72 -10.48 25.60
N GLU A 469 -15.07 -9.21 25.36
CA GLU A 469 -16.43 -8.77 25.05
C GLU A 469 -16.30 -7.74 23.91
N SER A 470 -17.29 -7.69 23.01
CA SER A 470 -17.31 -6.73 21.91
C SER A 470 -18.06 -5.47 22.33
N ASN A 471 -17.32 -4.40 22.65
CA ASN A 471 -17.85 -3.12 23.10
C ASN A 471 -16.99 -1.94 22.63
N ILE A 472 -17.58 -0.75 22.60
CA ILE A 472 -16.82 0.51 22.52
C ILE A 472 -15.99 0.62 23.80
N SER A 473 -14.66 0.60 23.68
CA SER A 473 -13.71 0.74 24.80
C SER A 473 -13.48 2.20 25.15
N TYR A 474 -13.38 3.04 24.12
CA TYR A 474 -13.12 4.46 24.24
C TYR A 474 -13.90 5.24 23.18
N LYS A 475 -14.35 6.44 23.55
CA LYS A 475 -15.00 7.39 22.64
C LYS A 475 -14.67 8.81 23.09
N VAL A 476 -14.34 9.67 22.13
CA VAL A 476 -14.25 11.12 22.33
C VAL A 476 -14.72 11.84 21.08
N THR A 477 -15.21 13.08 21.24
CA THR A 477 -15.51 13.97 20.12
C THR A 477 -14.78 15.29 20.29
N GLU A 478 -14.00 15.67 19.27
CA GLU A 478 -13.16 16.86 19.26
C GLU A 478 -13.35 17.67 17.98
N ASN A 479 -13.10 18.97 18.04
CA ASN A 479 -13.20 19.84 16.88
C ASN A 479 -11.82 20.05 16.25
N ILE A 480 -11.55 19.36 15.15
CA ILE A 480 -10.23 19.25 14.51
C ILE A 480 -10.03 20.17 13.30
N ASN A 481 -10.94 21.12 13.08
CA ASN A 481 -10.86 22.07 11.95
C ASN A 481 -9.52 22.85 11.98
N PHE A 482 -8.68 22.63 10.98
CA PHE A 482 -7.32 23.17 10.95
C PHE A 482 -7.27 24.70 10.97
N ASP A 483 -8.13 25.37 10.19
CA ASP A 483 -8.22 26.85 10.13
C ASP A 483 -8.58 27.49 11.48
N LYS A 484 -9.28 26.75 12.35
CA LYS A 484 -9.62 27.17 13.71
C LYS A 484 -8.52 26.82 14.70
N LEU A 485 -7.94 25.63 14.62
CA LEU A 485 -6.87 25.18 15.54
C LEU A 485 -5.56 25.93 15.33
N SER A 486 -5.14 26.19 14.09
CA SER A 486 -3.88 26.87 13.75
C SER A 486 -3.90 28.39 14.02
N LYS A 487 -5.09 28.97 14.24
CA LYS A 487 -5.34 30.42 14.12
C LYS A 487 -4.62 31.32 15.12
N THR A 488 -4.54 30.92 16.39
CA THR A 488 -3.91 31.72 17.46
C THR A 488 -2.87 30.88 18.21
N ASN A 489 -2.09 31.47 19.11
CA ASN A 489 -1.19 30.68 19.95
C ASN A 489 -2.02 29.82 20.90
N GLU A 490 -3.05 30.39 21.53
CA GLU A 490 -3.89 29.73 22.52
C GLU A 490 -4.63 28.51 21.94
N SER A 491 -5.09 28.57 20.69
CA SER A 491 -5.72 27.42 20.01
C SER A 491 -4.69 26.33 19.66
N ARG A 492 -3.48 26.72 19.27
CA ARG A 492 -2.38 25.81 18.95
C ARG A 492 -1.84 25.11 20.19
N ASP A 493 -1.67 25.85 21.29
CA ASP A 493 -1.23 25.31 22.59
C ASP A 493 -2.29 24.32 23.13
N ALA A 494 -3.56 24.70 23.10
CA ALA A 494 -4.66 23.84 23.56
C ALA A 494 -4.82 22.54 22.73
N TRP A 495 -4.57 22.56 21.42
CA TRP A 495 -4.55 21.32 20.63
C TRP A 495 -3.27 20.51 20.89
N SER A 496 -2.12 21.17 21.03
CA SER A 496 -0.86 20.48 21.31
C SER A 496 -0.88 19.78 22.68
N GLU A 497 -1.59 20.34 23.68
CA GLU A 497 -1.90 19.65 24.93
C GLU A 497 -2.75 18.37 24.71
N LYS A 498 -3.70 18.38 23.78
CA LYS A 498 -4.50 17.18 23.45
C LYS A 498 -3.71 16.12 22.71
N VAL A 499 -2.81 16.51 21.80
CA VAL A 499 -1.85 15.61 21.15
C VAL A 499 -0.93 14.96 22.20
N ASN A 500 -0.38 15.74 23.13
CA ASN A 500 0.48 15.22 24.19
C ASN A 500 -0.26 14.31 25.20
N ASN A 501 -1.57 14.45 25.32
CA ASN A 501 -2.43 13.61 26.17
C ASN A 501 -3.07 12.44 25.41
N SER A 502 -2.71 12.24 24.13
CA SER A 502 -3.23 11.17 23.26
C SER A 502 -4.76 11.04 23.26
N VAL A 503 -5.48 12.14 22.99
CA VAL A 503 -6.96 12.13 23.00
C VAL A 503 -7.60 11.20 21.97
N PHE A 504 -6.92 10.83 20.89
CA PHE A 504 -7.32 9.81 19.92
C PHE A 504 -6.37 8.60 20.01
N ASN A 505 -5.89 8.27 21.22
CA ASN A 505 -4.98 7.16 21.51
C ASN A 505 -3.70 7.11 20.63
N GLY A 506 -3.20 8.26 20.18
CA GLY A 506 -1.99 8.38 19.35
C GLY A 506 -2.28 8.64 17.85
N HIS A 507 -3.54 8.59 17.43
CA HIS A 507 -3.96 8.84 16.04
C HIS A 507 -4.21 10.33 15.75
N GLU A 508 -3.83 11.27 16.63
CA GLU A 508 -4.22 12.68 16.52
C GLU A 508 -3.63 13.35 15.28
N PHE A 509 -2.40 13.00 14.90
CA PHE A 509 -1.78 13.55 13.69
C PHE A 509 -2.42 12.97 12.43
N ALA A 510 -2.57 11.66 12.35
CA ALA A 510 -3.17 10.94 11.23
C ALA A 510 -4.59 11.44 10.92
N ILE A 511 -5.47 11.43 11.92
CA ILE A 511 -6.86 11.87 11.80
C ILE A 511 -6.93 13.35 11.43
N LEU A 512 -6.10 14.22 12.04
CA LEU A 512 -6.12 15.65 11.74
C LEU A 512 -5.68 15.95 10.30
N THR A 513 -4.56 15.38 9.83
CA THR A 513 -4.02 15.74 8.51
C THR A 513 -4.85 15.15 7.38
N ILE A 514 -5.25 13.88 7.47
CA ILE A 514 -6.10 13.24 6.45
C ILE A 514 -7.46 13.93 6.36
N ALA A 515 -8.16 14.11 7.49
CA ALA A 515 -9.52 14.63 7.48
C ALA A 515 -9.61 16.08 6.97
N ASN A 516 -8.65 16.94 7.34
CA ASN A 516 -8.61 18.30 6.83
C ASN A 516 -8.14 18.36 5.36
N ALA A 517 -7.22 17.49 4.91
CA ALA A 517 -6.81 17.43 3.51
C ALA A 517 -7.98 17.04 2.61
N TRP A 518 -8.72 15.99 2.99
CA TRP A 518 -9.97 15.59 2.36
C TRP A 518 -11.02 16.71 2.37
N ALA A 519 -11.15 17.45 3.47
CA ALA A 519 -12.09 18.56 3.60
C ALA A 519 -11.86 19.70 2.57
N THR A 520 -10.64 19.84 2.04
CA THR A 520 -10.35 20.81 0.96
C THR A 520 -11.09 20.51 -0.34
N GLY A 521 -11.46 19.24 -0.57
CA GLY A 521 -11.97 18.74 -1.84
C GLY A 521 -10.91 18.56 -2.94
N ASN A 522 -9.63 18.81 -2.63
CA ASN A 522 -8.50 18.71 -3.56
C ASN A 522 -7.54 17.55 -3.24
N LEU A 523 -7.89 16.66 -2.31
CA LEU A 523 -7.09 15.46 -2.04
C LEU A 523 -7.31 14.46 -3.19
N ASP A 524 -6.23 14.22 -3.93
CA ASP A 524 -6.17 13.23 -5.00
C ASP A 524 -6.45 11.82 -4.46
N TYR A 525 -7.22 11.02 -5.18
CA TYR A 525 -7.61 9.68 -4.74
C TYR A 525 -6.45 8.67 -4.79
N GLU A 526 -5.51 8.78 -5.74
CA GLU A 526 -4.31 7.94 -5.74
C GLU A 526 -3.40 8.29 -4.55
N LEU A 527 -3.32 9.59 -4.19
CA LEU A 527 -2.64 10.01 -2.96
C LEU A 527 -3.36 9.45 -1.74
N MET A 528 -4.69 9.54 -1.69
CA MET A 528 -5.50 8.97 -0.60
C MET A 528 -5.30 7.46 -0.44
N GLN A 529 -5.13 6.70 -1.53
CA GLN A 529 -4.76 5.29 -1.49
C GLN A 529 -3.35 5.05 -0.90
N CYS A 530 -2.36 5.91 -1.18
CA CYS A 530 -1.05 5.84 -0.54
C CYS A 530 -1.14 6.06 0.99
N LEU A 531 -2.09 6.87 1.45
CA LEU A 531 -2.39 7.06 2.88
C LEU A 531 -3.06 5.84 3.51
N GLY A 532 -3.69 4.98 2.71
CA GLY A 532 -4.17 3.67 3.15
C GLY A 532 -3.00 2.81 3.65
N LEU A 533 -1.88 2.75 2.90
CA LEU A 533 -0.69 2.02 3.32
C LEU A 533 0.11 2.74 4.42
N HIS A 534 0.24 4.08 4.35
CA HIS A 534 1.09 4.84 5.29
C HIS A 534 0.40 5.30 6.59
N ASN A 535 -0.91 5.06 6.73
CA ASN A 535 -1.77 5.39 7.88
C ASN A 535 -1.93 6.90 8.19
N HIS A 536 -1.03 7.77 7.72
CA HIS A 536 -1.07 9.20 8.02
C HIS A 536 -0.57 10.08 6.85
N PHE A 537 -1.07 11.32 6.77
CA PHE A 537 -0.58 12.29 5.79
C PHE A 537 0.54 13.15 6.38
N CYS A 538 1.70 13.15 5.71
CA CYS A 538 2.89 13.90 6.13
C CYS A 538 3.76 14.32 4.93
N PRO A 539 4.69 15.30 5.11
CA PRO A 539 5.55 15.81 4.04
C PRO A 539 6.43 14.76 3.37
N GLY A 540 6.70 13.63 4.04
CA GLY A 540 7.43 12.52 3.45
C GLY A 540 6.60 11.75 2.40
N VAL A 541 5.29 11.60 2.61
CA VAL A 541 4.38 10.98 1.63
C VAL A 541 4.11 11.94 0.48
N SER A 542 3.77 13.21 0.78
CA SER A 542 3.49 14.19 -0.28
C SER A 542 4.71 14.53 -1.14
N SER A 543 5.94 14.47 -0.58
CA SER A 543 7.18 14.52 -1.38
C SER A 543 7.38 13.27 -2.25
N GLY A 544 7.05 12.08 -1.75
CA GLY A 544 7.02 10.85 -2.55
C GLY A 544 6.04 10.93 -3.71
N TYR A 545 4.87 11.54 -3.49
CA TYR A 545 3.88 11.79 -4.54
C TYR A 545 4.41 12.74 -5.62
N ALA A 546 5.05 13.85 -5.24
CA ALA A 546 5.68 14.76 -6.20
C ALA A 546 6.84 14.10 -6.98
N LEU A 547 7.69 13.31 -6.31
CA LEU A 547 8.76 12.52 -6.94
C LEU A 547 8.22 11.48 -7.93
N ALA A 548 7.11 10.82 -7.58
CA ALA A 548 6.49 9.83 -8.44
C ALA A 548 5.94 10.45 -9.73
N ASN A 549 5.19 11.56 -9.62
CA ASN A 549 4.70 12.28 -10.79
C ASN A 549 5.86 12.79 -11.67
N TRP A 550 6.93 13.35 -11.07
CA TRP A 550 8.12 13.75 -11.84
C TRP A 550 8.74 12.59 -12.62
N MET A 551 8.87 11.41 -11.99
CA MET A 551 9.39 10.20 -12.65
C MET A 551 8.48 9.74 -13.80
N GLU A 552 7.16 9.78 -13.61
CA GLU A 552 6.19 9.39 -14.62
C GLU A 552 6.14 10.36 -15.81
N GLU A 553 6.33 11.67 -15.58
CA GLU A 553 6.42 12.68 -16.64
C GLU A 553 7.71 12.53 -17.48
N ASN A 554 8.85 12.26 -16.82
CA ASN A 554 10.16 12.23 -17.47
C ASN A 554 10.54 10.84 -18.03
N TYR A 555 10.02 9.75 -17.43
CA TYR A 555 10.30 8.36 -17.79
C TYR A 555 9.02 7.49 -17.79
N PRO A 556 8.00 7.79 -18.62
CA PRO A 556 6.65 7.23 -18.45
C PRO A 556 6.57 5.69 -18.43
N LEU A 557 5.79 5.17 -17.49
CA LEU A 557 5.42 3.74 -17.37
C LEU A 557 4.52 3.31 -18.54
N LYS A 558 5.13 2.89 -19.64
CA LYS A 558 4.46 2.27 -20.80
C LYS A 558 4.52 0.75 -20.69
N ASP A 559 3.77 0.05 -21.56
CA ASP A 559 3.93 -1.39 -21.72
C ASP A 559 5.42 -1.77 -21.91
N GLY A 560 5.84 -2.83 -21.23
CA GLY A 560 7.23 -3.29 -21.14
C GLY A 560 8.18 -2.41 -20.29
N VAL A 561 7.74 -1.28 -19.75
CA VAL A 561 8.54 -0.39 -18.88
C VAL A 561 8.17 -0.61 -17.41
N SER A 562 9.17 -0.75 -16.54
CA SER A 562 8.99 -0.91 -15.09
C SER A 562 10.09 -0.19 -14.32
N TYR A 563 9.81 0.22 -13.08
CA TYR A 563 10.82 0.78 -12.19
C TYR A 563 11.42 -0.25 -11.22
N THR A 564 12.54 0.09 -10.61
CA THR A 564 13.08 -0.56 -9.42
C THR A 564 13.74 0.52 -8.58
N VAL A 565 13.39 0.60 -7.31
CA VAL A 565 13.73 1.71 -6.43
C VAL A 565 14.81 1.29 -5.44
N PHE A 566 15.86 2.09 -5.33
CA PHE A 566 16.80 2.02 -4.22
C PHE A 566 16.50 3.19 -3.29
N SER A 567 15.77 2.87 -2.22
CA SER A 567 15.44 3.73 -1.09
C SER A 567 16.69 3.93 -0.24
N CYS A 568 17.52 4.89 -0.65
CA CYS A 568 18.76 5.24 0.02
C CYS A 568 18.94 6.77 -0.11
N PRO A 569 18.71 7.57 0.94
CA PRO A 569 18.17 7.21 2.25
C PRO A 569 16.65 6.95 2.20
N ASN A 570 16.13 6.22 3.17
CA ASN A 570 14.69 5.94 3.31
C ASN A 570 13.93 7.06 4.06
N TRP A 571 12.66 7.29 3.72
CA TRP A 571 11.69 8.03 4.54
C TRP A 571 10.25 7.65 4.12
N CYS A 572 9.23 8.45 4.45
CA CYS A 572 7.84 8.12 4.09
C CYS A 572 7.51 8.12 2.58
N LYS A 573 8.44 8.48 1.69
CA LYS A 573 8.17 8.51 0.23
C LYS A 573 8.00 7.11 -0.34
N GLU A 574 8.67 6.14 0.26
CA GLU A 574 8.74 4.77 -0.23
C GLU A 574 7.36 4.10 -0.36
N ASP A 575 6.43 4.38 0.56
CA ASP A 575 5.09 3.77 0.54
C ASP A 575 4.22 4.29 -0.61
N VAL A 576 4.53 5.48 -1.14
CA VAL A 576 3.95 5.93 -2.42
C VAL A 576 4.44 5.06 -3.57
N PHE A 577 5.72 4.67 -3.59
CA PHE A 577 6.25 3.83 -4.66
C PHE A 577 5.69 2.41 -4.56
N VAL A 578 5.66 1.83 -3.35
CA VAL A 578 5.02 0.53 -3.08
C VAL A 578 3.58 0.51 -3.59
N LYS A 579 2.76 1.51 -3.22
CA LYS A 579 1.33 1.56 -3.58
C LYS A 579 1.06 1.99 -5.03
N ARG A 580 1.83 2.93 -5.59
CA ARG A 580 1.57 3.52 -6.92
C ARG A 580 2.21 2.74 -8.06
N TRP A 581 3.31 2.03 -7.81
CA TRP A 581 4.08 1.35 -8.86
C TRP A 581 4.22 -0.16 -8.65
N ASP A 582 3.59 -0.72 -7.61
CA ASP A 582 3.69 -2.15 -7.27
C ASP A 582 5.16 -2.61 -7.10
N VAL A 583 6.00 -1.73 -6.55
CA VAL A 583 7.42 -2.02 -6.26
C VAL A 583 7.60 -2.46 -4.81
N THR A 584 6.98 -3.59 -4.46
CA THR A 584 7.05 -4.14 -3.10
C THR A 584 8.43 -4.72 -2.76
N PRO A 585 8.78 -4.86 -1.46
CA PRO A 585 9.95 -5.62 -1.04
C PRO A 585 9.92 -7.09 -1.48
N GLY A 586 8.75 -7.75 -1.41
CA GLY A 586 8.59 -9.17 -1.73
C GLY A 586 8.65 -9.49 -3.22
N THR A 587 8.35 -8.53 -4.10
CA THR A 587 8.60 -8.62 -5.54
C THR A 587 10.05 -8.28 -5.92
N GLY A 588 10.85 -7.77 -4.98
CA GLY A 588 12.20 -7.25 -5.23
C GLY A 588 12.20 -5.92 -6.01
N GLY A 589 11.06 -5.22 -6.02
CA GLY A 589 10.89 -3.92 -6.68
C GLY A 589 11.57 -2.78 -5.93
N ILE A 590 11.73 -2.90 -4.61
CA ILE A 590 12.38 -1.90 -3.76
C ILE A 590 13.48 -2.49 -2.85
N TRP A 591 14.56 -1.72 -2.69
CA TRP A 591 15.75 -2.05 -1.91
C TRP A 591 16.01 -0.90 -0.93
N VAL A 592 16.31 -1.18 0.34
CA VAL A 592 16.17 -0.19 1.42
C VAL A 592 17.41 -0.19 2.32
N SER A 593 18.11 0.94 2.36
CA SER A 593 19.30 1.18 3.19
C SER A 593 19.44 2.66 3.57
N ALA A 594 20.22 2.95 4.61
CA ALA A 594 20.47 4.30 5.09
C ALA A 594 21.81 4.83 4.58
N LEU A 595 21.93 6.15 4.41
CA LEU A 595 23.21 6.84 4.24
C LEU A 595 23.68 7.40 5.57
N THR A 596 24.99 7.51 5.75
CA THR A 596 25.58 8.37 6.78
C THR A 596 25.41 9.86 6.43
N ASP A 597 25.55 10.73 7.43
CA ASP A 597 25.52 12.19 7.22
C ASP A 597 26.59 12.64 6.21
N ASN A 598 27.81 12.06 6.27
CA ASN A 598 28.92 12.40 5.38
C ASN A 598 28.62 12.05 3.91
N GLU A 599 28.00 10.89 3.66
CA GLU A 599 27.62 10.47 2.31
C GLU A 599 26.46 11.31 1.78
N THR A 600 25.50 11.64 2.66
CA THR A 600 24.39 12.54 2.36
C THR A 600 24.91 13.93 1.96
N GLU A 601 25.85 14.50 2.71
CA GLU A 601 26.54 15.75 2.36
C GLU A 601 27.31 15.64 1.03
N ALA A 602 28.03 14.54 0.80
CA ALA A 602 28.81 14.31 -0.42
C ALA A 602 27.93 14.24 -1.69
N LEU A 603 26.69 13.74 -1.57
CA LEU A 603 25.69 13.74 -2.64
C LEU A 603 24.94 15.07 -2.81
N GLY A 604 25.33 16.13 -2.08
CA GLY A 604 24.70 17.45 -2.14
C GLY A 604 23.60 17.69 -1.10
N GLY A 605 23.56 16.91 -0.03
CA GLY A 605 22.75 17.16 1.17
C GLY A 605 21.25 16.86 1.04
N SER A 606 20.77 16.40 -0.12
CA SER A 606 19.34 16.16 -0.38
C SER A 606 19.00 14.96 -1.30
N PRO A 607 19.78 13.84 -1.31
CA PRO A 607 19.44 12.67 -2.13
C PRO A 607 18.07 12.08 -1.75
N ALA A 608 17.31 11.66 -2.76
CA ALA A 608 15.97 11.07 -2.65
C ALA A 608 15.90 9.64 -3.20
N GLY A 609 17.03 8.94 -3.29
CA GLY A 609 17.13 7.59 -3.83
C GLY A 609 17.49 7.51 -5.32
N ILE A 610 17.52 6.28 -5.81
CA ILE A 610 17.85 5.94 -7.20
C ILE A 610 16.69 5.15 -7.80
N PHE A 611 16.23 5.57 -8.97
CA PHE A 611 15.12 4.98 -9.71
C PHE A 611 15.68 4.33 -10.98
N VAL A 612 15.73 3.00 -11.01
CA VAL A 612 16.16 2.25 -12.20
C VAL A 612 14.97 2.02 -13.11
N VAL A 613 14.95 2.73 -14.24
CA VAL A 613 14.00 2.53 -15.33
C VAL A 613 14.46 1.36 -16.18
N LYS A 614 13.64 0.32 -16.29
CA LYS A 614 13.88 -0.86 -17.13
C LYS A 614 12.90 -0.84 -18.29
N ASP A 615 13.41 -0.82 -19.53
CA ASP A 615 12.60 -0.95 -20.74
C ASP A 615 12.89 -2.33 -21.37
N LYS A 616 11.97 -3.27 -21.20
CA LYS A 616 12.08 -4.64 -21.75
C LYS A 616 11.99 -4.65 -23.28
N ASN A 617 11.30 -3.67 -23.88
CA ASN A 617 11.11 -3.57 -25.33
C ASN A 617 12.37 -3.03 -26.02
N ALA A 618 13.07 -2.09 -25.39
CA ALA A 618 14.37 -1.59 -25.84
C ALA A 618 15.55 -2.47 -25.37
N GLY A 619 15.37 -3.27 -24.31
CA GLY A 619 16.44 -4.03 -23.68
C GLY A 619 17.44 -3.15 -22.91
N THR A 620 16.97 -2.04 -22.35
CA THR A 620 17.81 -1.02 -21.69
C THR A 620 17.46 -0.85 -20.21
N MET A 621 18.45 -0.42 -19.42
CA MET A 621 18.26 -0.02 -18.04
C MET A 621 18.98 1.29 -17.75
N LYS A 622 18.37 2.14 -16.94
CA LYS A 622 18.84 3.50 -16.67
C LYS A 622 18.63 3.86 -15.21
N ALA A 623 19.71 4.16 -14.50
CA ALA A 623 19.64 4.73 -13.17
C ALA A 623 19.38 6.25 -13.26
N VAL A 624 18.29 6.69 -12.64
CA VAL A 624 17.91 8.10 -12.48
C VAL A 624 18.06 8.44 -11.00
N VAL A 625 18.97 9.34 -10.67
CA VAL A 625 19.29 9.70 -9.28
C VAL A 625 18.70 11.06 -8.99
N LEU A 626 17.76 11.13 -8.05
CA LEU A 626 17.03 12.34 -7.70
C LEU A 626 17.43 12.88 -6.34
N GLY A 627 17.21 14.18 -6.15
CA GLY A 627 17.20 14.83 -4.85
C GLY A 627 15.89 15.57 -4.61
N PHE A 628 15.51 15.72 -3.34
CA PHE A 628 14.29 16.42 -2.92
C PHE A 628 14.60 17.42 -1.80
N ASN A 629 14.24 18.68 -2.00
CA ASN A 629 14.63 19.77 -1.12
C ASN A 629 13.50 20.24 -0.20
N PHE A 630 13.50 19.76 1.05
CA PHE A 630 12.54 20.19 2.07
C PHE A 630 12.68 21.67 2.47
N ASP A 631 13.82 22.32 2.29
CA ASP A 631 13.95 23.76 2.58
C ASP A 631 13.13 24.61 1.60
N VAL A 632 12.99 24.16 0.36
CA VAL A 632 12.07 24.80 -0.62
C VAL A 632 10.62 24.70 -0.14
N VAL A 633 10.22 23.54 0.39
CA VAL A 633 8.87 23.36 0.97
C VAL A 633 8.68 24.26 2.20
N ASN A 634 9.61 24.19 3.15
CA ASN A 634 9.57 24.96 4.40
C ASN A 634 9.53 26.48 4.14
N ALA A 635 10.28 26.98 3.16
CA ALA A 635 10.30 28.40 2.81
C ALA A 635 9.01 28.90 2.13
N ASN A 636 8.24 28.02 1.47
CA ASN A 636 7.09 28.41 0.65
C ASN A 636 5.72 27.98 1.22
N CYS A 637 5.67 27.01 2.13
CA CYS A 637 4.41 26.52 2.72
C CYS A 637 3.71 27.49 3.68
N GLY A 638 4.39 28.57 4.10
CA GLY A 638 3.83 29.60 4.98
C GLY A 638 3.82 29.24 6.47
N ALA A 639 4.42 28.11 6.86
CA ALA A 639 4.71 27.79 8.25
C ALA A 639 5.71 28.80 8.87
N LYS A 640 5.69 28.94 10.20
CA LYS A 640 6.62 29.78 10.96
C LYS A 640 7.46 28.92 11.89
N ASP A 641 8.67 29.38 12.21
CA ASP A 641 9.56 28.76 13.19
C ASP A 641 8.92 28.57 14.59
N THR A 642 7.88 29.35 14.90
CA THR A 642 7.11 29.27 16.15
C THR A 642 5.86 28.38 16.07
N ASP A 643 5.54 27.83 14.90
CA ASP A 643 4.36 26.99 14.73
C ASP A 643 4.67 25.54 15.22
N PRO A 644 3.75 24.88 15.94
CA PRO A 644 3.92 23.48 16.35
C PRO A 644 4.15 22.56 15.15
N GLY A 645 4.90 21.48 15.34
CA GLY A 645 5.25 20.56 14.24
C GLY A 645 4.06 20.02 13.44
N TRP A 646 2.89 19.83 14.04
CA TRP A 646 1.68 19.40 13.32
C TRP A 646 1.12 20.50 12.39
N VAL A 647 1.28 21.79 12.73
CA VAL A 647 0.92 22.92 11.87
C VAL A 647 1.88 22.99 10.69
N SER A 648 3.18 22.98 10.97
CA SER A 648 4.21 23.13 9.94
C SER A 648 4.20 21.98 8.93
N LYS A 649 4.02 20.73 9.40
CA LYS A 649 3.85 19.56 8.53
C LYS A 649 2.61 19.69 7.65
N TYR A 650 1.44 19.98 8.22
CA TYR A 650 0.21 20.06 7.44
C TYR A 650 0.20 21.23 6.44
N LEU A 651 0.85 22.35 6.75
CA LEU A 651 1.04 23.44 5.78
C LEU A 651 1.98 23.03 4.64
N ALA A 652 3.05 22.28 4.93
CA ALA A 652 3.94 21.70 3.92
C ALA A 652 3.19 20.71 3.02
N ASP A 653 2.33 19.87 3.59
CA ASP A 653 1.45 18.97 2.84
C ASP A 653 0.47 19.72 1.94
N LEU A 654 -0.26 20.72 2.46
CA LEU A 654 -1.14 21.57 1.64
C LEU A 654 -0.42 22.28 0.49
N TRP A 655 0.85 22.64 0.68
CA TRP A 655 1.68 23.21 -0.38
C TRP A 655 2.06 22.15 -1.43
N LEU A 656 2.43 20.94 -1.00
CA LEU A 656 2.75 19.82 -1.90
C LEU A 656 1.51 19.20 -2.59
N MET A 657 0.29 19.46 -2.10
CA MET A 657 -0.96 19.04 -2.78
C MET A 657 -1.27 19.84 -4.05
N ASP A 658 -0.87 21.13 -4.14
CA ASP A 658 -1.06 21.90 -5.38
C ASP A 658 0.08 21.57 -6.35
N GLN A 659 -0.23 20.76 -7.37
CA GLN A 659 0.71 20.30 -8.41
C GLN A 659 1.49 21.45 -9.07
N LYS A 660 0.93 22.67 -9.11
CA LYS A 660 1.60 23.87 -9.64
C LYS A 660 2.86 24.26 -8.87
N ASN A 661 3.02 23.77 -7.64
CA ASN A 661 4.19 23.99 -6.81
C ASN A 661 5.32 23.00 -7.11
N TRP A 662 5.06 21.90 -7.83
CA TRP A 662 6.08 20.89 -8.15
C TRP A 662 7.16 21.42 -9.11
N ASP A 663 6.79 22.36 -9.98
CA ASP A 663 7.70 23.13 -10.85
C ASP A 663 8.59 24.16 -10.11
N THR A 664 8.51 24.25 -8.77
CA THR A 664 9.32 25.22 -8.01
C THR A 664 10.81 24.91 -8.14
N GLU A 665 11.58 25.90 -8.59
CA GLU A 665 13.01 25.78 -8.86
C GLU A 665 13.77 25.20 -7.64
N GLY A 666 14.41 24.05 -7.85
CA GLY A 666 15.21 23.37 -6.83
C GLY A 666 14.43 22.45 -5.88
N LEU A 667 13.11 22.28 -6.04
CA LEU A 667 12.31 21.33 -5.23
C LEU A 667 12.72 19.88 -5.51
N ILE A 668 12.67 19.47 -6.78
CA ILE A 668 13.18 18.19 -7.26
C ILE A 668 14.42 18.49 -8.11
N SER A 669 15.51 17.77 -7.87
CA SER A 669 16.75 17.90 -8.63
C SER A 669 17.18 16.57 -9.23
N VAL A 670 17.79 16.62 -10.41
CA VAL A 670 18.42 15.44 -11.03
C VAL A 670 19.90 15.49 -10.68
N ILE A 671 20.33 14.59 -9.79
CA ILE A 671 21.72 14.47 -9.35
C ILE A 671 22.54 13.78 -10.45
N SER A 672 22.02 12.71 -11.04
CA SER A 672 22.67 11.98 -12.12
C SER A 672 21.69 11.15 -12.95
N VAL A 673 22.05 10.85 -14.19
CA VAL A 673 21.35 9.90 -15.07
C VAL A 673 22.39 9.12 -15.86
N MET A 674 22.34 7.79 -15.79
CA MET A 674 23.28 6.91 -16.49
C MET A 674 22.63 5.62 -16.94
N ASP A 675 23.05 5.10 -18.09
CA ASP A 675 22.69 3.76 -18.55
C ASP A 675 23.48 2.72 -17.72
N ILE A 676 22.83 1.65 -17.27
CA ILE A 676 23.44 0.57 -16.47
C ILE A 676 23.14 -0.80 -17.08
N ASP A 677 23.91 -1.82 -16.69
CA ASP A 677 23.67 -3.21 -17.08
C ASP A 677 23.12 -4.06 -15.92
N ALA A 678 22.88 -5.34 -16.19
CA ALA A 678 22.31 -6.27 -15.22
C ALA A 678 23.27 -6.62 -14.08
N ASP A 679 24.58 -6.59 -14.34
CA ASP A 679 25.59 -6.88 -13.35
C ASP A 679 25.69 -5.72 -12.35
N THR A 680 25.74 -4.48 -12.85
CA THR A 680 25.64 -3.24 -12.04
C THR A 680 24.37 -3.25 -11.18
N LEU A 681 23.21 -3.54 -11.78
CA LEU A 681 21.94 -3.61 -11.05
C LEU A 681 21.92 -4.70 -9.98
N ASN A 682 22.63 -5.82 -10.17
CA ASN A 682 22.71 -6.88 -9.18
C ASN A 682 23.70 -6.52 -8.05
N GLU A 683 24.82 -5.89 -8.40
CA GLU A 683 25.80 -5.37 -7.45
C GLU A 683 25.19 -4.33 -6.49
N MET A 684 24.36 -3.41 -7.02
CA MET A 684 23.62 -2.41 -6.21
C MET A 684 22.68 -2.99 -5.14
N LYS A 685 22.31 -4.28 -5.22
CA LYS A 685 21.37 -4.94 -4.29
C LYS A 685 22.05 -5.64 -3.12
N LEU A 686 23.35 -5.92 -3.23
CA LEU A 686 24.08 -6.71 -2.24
C LEU A 686 24.19 -5.95 -0.92
N ALA A 687 24.12 -6.68 0.20
CA ALA A 687 24.14 -6.08 1.53
C ALA A 687 25.46 -5.35 1.87
N ASP A 688 26.59 -5.88 1.37
CA ASP A 688 27.93 -5.30 1.50
C ASP A 688 28.21 -4.11 0.57
N ASN A 689 27.20 -3.58 -0.15
CA ASN A 689 27.41 -2.51 -1.15
C ASN A 689 26.53 -1.28 -0.91
N ASN A 690 27.12 -0.09 -1.00
CA ASN A 690 26.38 1.16 -1.19
C ASN A 690 26.06 1.39 -2.69
N PRO A 691 24.77 1.48 -3.09
CA PRO A 691 24.40 1.63 -4.50
C PRO A 691 24.93 2.93 -5.14
N TYR A 692 25.22 3.98 -4.37
CA TYR A 692 25.87 5.20 -4.87
C TYR A 692 27.37 5.02 -5.14
N VAL A 693 28.05 4.14 -4.40
CA VAL A 693 29.45 3.77 -4.68
C VAL A 693 29.52 2.92 -5.96
N VAL A 694 28.60 1.97 -6.13
CA VAL A 694 28.48 1.16 -7.36
C VAL A 694 28.25 2.03 -8.61
N LEU A 695 27.44 3.09 -8.51
CA LEU A 695 27.25 4.08 -9.58
C LEU A 695 28.39 5.10 -9.72
N GLY A 696 29.44 5.03 -8.90
CA GLY A 696 30.58 5.96 -8.92
C GLY A 696 30.25 7.40 -8.50
N LEU A 697 29.16 7.58 -7.73
CA LEU A 697 28.72 8.88 -7.21
C LEU A 697 29.26 9.18 -5.80
N LEU A 698 29.65 8.13 -5.07
CA LEU A 698 30.43 8.20 -3.84
C LEU A 698 31.78 7.51 -4.04
N ASN A 699 32.79 7.94 -3.29
CA ASN A 699 34.04 7.18 -3.18
C ASN A 699 33.80 6.01 -2.22
N SER A 700 34.32 4.83 -2.54
CA SER A 700 34.39 3.72 -1.60
C SER A 700 35.09 4.14 -0.32
N THR A 701 34.47 3.89 0.83
CA THR A 701 35.08 4.07 2.14
C THR A 701 36.30 3.15 2.28
N GLU A 702 37.49 3.72 2.53
CA GLU A 702 38.66 2.92 2.91
C GLU A 702 38.38 2.29 4.29
N THR A 703 37.98 1.02 4.30
CA THR A 703 37.84 0.20 5.51
C THR A 703 39.14 0.21 6.31
N ASN A 704 39.10 0.73 7.55
CA ASN A 704 40.22 0.76 8.49
C ASN A 704 40.11 -0.36 9.53
#